data_AF-A0AA38WEY8-F1
#
_entry.id   AF-A0AA38WEY8-F1
#
_cell.length_a   1.000
_cell.length_b   1.000
_cell.length_c   1.000
_cell.angle_alpha   90.00
_cell.angle_beta   90.00
_cell.angle_gamma   90.00
#
_symmetry.space_group_name_H-M   'P 1'
#
loop_
_entity.id
_entity.type
_entity.pdbx_description
1 polymer ?
#
loop_
_entity_poly.entity_id
_entity_poly.type
_entity_poly.pdbx_seq_one_letter_code
_entity_poly.pdbx_strand_id
1 'polypeptide(L)'
;MDTKKRKLQTTTMADIFVLPFTGHGHLFPAMELCKNLSSHNYNLTLLIPSHVSSSIPSTFTQHSSLIHVVEISVPESEKTEAPAPRGHGHPLQDQNRQLGEGIKAYLSARSGARPACVVIDIMMSWSKDIFVNHRIPVASFFTSGAIASAVDYGKWKANVGDMKPGETRLIPGLPEEMAVAFSDLIKGRRGRPNRPTDGNNTGPVLPNRTGSGPPGGMRPRGGPPQPGQKPRWVDEVDGSVALLFNTCNDLERPFINYIAEGIKIPVWGVGPLLPEKYWKSAGSILHDHEMRSNHKSNYTEDDVIQWLESKPSGSVIYISFGSEVGPSIEEYQELAKSLEESDHPFIWVIQPGSGKSNMPRSFQGAGRTDPDSEEEEGYYPEGLEAKVGNRGLIITGWAPQLMILSHPSTGAFLSHCGWNSTVEAIGRGVPILAWPIGIDQFDNAKLVAKHLKIGHMITGGVDEKGVAGKFKKDDILAGIEKIMGDEKVRNEAKEFGEGFGSGFPVSSVNGLGAFTKDELGAESTENKASNYKLQTMADIFVLPFLGQGHLLPAMELCKNLSSHNYNLTLIIPSHLSSSIPSTFTQHSSLIHVVEISVSSAPPADEPGSGIGNPLHDQNIQMGEGIKSFLSTTSGSARPACVVIDVMMSWSKDIFVNRHIPVVSFFTSGAITSAMDYGKWKANVGDMKPGETRVIPGLPTELAVAFADLNRGPRGGRGRGRPERPNRPTDGTTGPPKRMRSGPPSGFSRRGPPTPGQKPRWLDEVDGSVALLINTCDHLERLFIDYIAEETKLPVWGIGPLLPEQFWKSAGSILHDHEMRSDHKSNYTEDEVIQWLESKPYGSVIYISFGSEVGPSIEEYQELAKSLEESKHLFIWVIQPGSGKTGVPKSFLGGAHTDNESEEEEGYYPEGLDAKVGKRGLIITGWAPQLLILSHPSTGGFLSHCGWNSTVEAIGRGVPILAWPIRGDQFDNAKLLAKHLKTGNLISSGANEEGRPGKLKKDDIAAGVERLMGDDEVRNQAKELGKEFESGFPVSSVNGLGAFVEFISSKAT
;
A
#
# COMPACT_ATOMS: atom_id res chain seq x y z
N MET A 1 -16.79 -61.63 23.64
CA MET A 1 -17.23 -61.29 22.28
C MET A 1 -18.30 -60.23 22.44
N ASP A 2 -18.16 -58.96 22.08
CA ASP A 2 -17.17 -58.29 21.23
C ASP A 2 -17.13 -56.81 21.67
N THR A 3 -15.94 -56.28 21.96
CA THR A 3 -15.73 -54.90 22.45
C THR A 3 -15.33 -53.99 21.28
N LYS A 4 -16.22 -53.07 20.90
CA LYS A 4 -15.88 -51.96 19.99
C LYS A 4 -14.94 -50.97 20.67
N LYS A 5 -13.64 -51.05 20.35
CA LYS A 5 -12.66 -49.98 20.59
C LYS A 5 -12.87 -48.85 19.57
N ARG A 6 -13.34 -47.68 20.03
CA ARG A 6 -13.16 -46.41 19.32
C ARG A 6 -11.66 -46.10 19.25
N LYS A 7 -11.11 -45.95 18.06
CA LYS A 7 -9.78 -45.34 17.85
C LYS A 7 -9.89 -43.85 18.19
N LEU A 8 -9.13 -43.39 19.18
CA LEU A 8 -8.83 -41.97 19.36
C LEU A 8 -8.07 -41.49 18.12
N GLN A 9 -8.63 -40.55 17.36
CA GLN A 9 -7.85 -39.68 16.47
C GLN A 9 -7.20 -38.60 17.34
N THR A 10 -5.88 -38.48 17.28
CA THR A 10 -5.12 -37.38 17.86
C THR A 10 -5.29 -36.14 16.97
N THR A 11 -6.11 -35.19 17.38
CA THR A 11 -6.25 -33.88 16.73
C THR A 11 -4.98 -33.06 17.00
N THR A 12 -4.24 -32.67 15.97
CA THR A 12 -3.12 -31.73 16.09
C THR A 12 -3.69 -30.33 16.41
N MET A 13 -3.27 -29.74 17.52
CA MET A 13 -3.68 -28.37 17.92
C MET A 13 -3.10 -27.34 16.94
N ALA A 14 -3.88 -26.31 16.62
CA ALA A 14 -3.48 -25.26 15.68
C ALA A 14 -2.66 -24.16 16.37
N ASP A 15 -1.75 -23.52 15.62
CA ASP A 15 -0.88 -22.48 16.16
C ASP A 15 -1.48 -21.09 15.95
N ILE A 16 -1.36 -20.18 16.92
CA ILE A 16 -1.61 -18.74 16.77
C ILE A 16 -0.32 -18.00 17.12
N PHE A 17 0.09 -17.09 16.24
CA PHE A 17 1.22 -16.21 16.52
C PHE A 17 0.74 -14.90 17.13
N VAL A 18 1.55 -14.29 18.00
CA VAL A 18 1.28 -12.98 18.58
C VAL A 18 2.53 -12.13 18.45
N LEU A 19 2.42 -10.96 17.81
CA LEU A 19 3.52 -10.02 17.58
C LEU A 19 3.22 -8.66 18.26
N PRO A 20 3.73 -8.43 19.48
CA PRO A 20 3.54 -7.19 20.22
C PRO A 20 4.52 -6.09 19.81
N PHE A 21 4.14 -4.84 20.07
CA PHE A 21 5.12 -3.76 20.19
C PHE A 21 5.88 -3.87 21.54
N THR A 22 7.13 -3.41 21.59
CA THR A 22 8.04 -3.71 22.69
C THR A 22 7.82 -2.87 23.95
N GLY A 23 7.03 -1.80 23.89
CA GLY A 23 6.68 -1.01 25.06
C GLY A 23 5.86 -1.80 26.07
N HIS A 24 6.08 -1.58 27.37
CA HIS A 24 5.39 -2.31 28.46
C HIS A 24 3.85 -2.24 28.37
N GLY A 25 3.32 -1.09 27.90
CA GLY A 25 1.90 -0.90 27.66
C GLY A 25 1.30 -1.79 26.57
N HIS A 26 2.14 -2.41 25.74
CA HIS A 26 1.76 -3.29 24.64
C HIS A 26 2.12 -4.75 24.89
N LEU A 27 3.36 -5.00 25.37
CA LEU A 27 3.89 -6.34 25.60
C LEU A 27 3.07 -7.11 26.66
N PHE A 28 2.77 -6.48 27.80
CA PHE A 28 2.05 -7.16 28.88
C PHE A 28 0.60 -7.52 28.52
N PRO A 29 -0.21 -6.64 27.91
CA PRO A 29 -1.51 -7.05 27.37
C PRO A 29 -1.42 -8.19 26.36
N ALA A 30 -0.41 -8.20 25.47
CA ALA A 30 -0.24 -9.30 24.52
C ALA A 30 0.10 -10.64 25.21
N MET A 31 0.91 -10.61 26.28
CA MET A 31 1.17 -11.78 27.09
C MET A 31 -0.10 -12.28 27.80
N GLU A 32 -0.87 -11.39 28.41
CA GLU A 32 -2.15 -11.77 29.01
C GLU A 32 -3.15 -12.28 27.96
N LEU A 33 -3.13 -11.76 26.74
CA LEU A 33 -3.91 -12.29 25.63
C LEU A 33 -3.50 -13.74 25.30
N CYS A 34 -2.20 -14.04 25.25
CA CYS A 34 -1.70 -15.41 25.06
C CYS A 34 -2.19 -16.36 26.17
N LYS A 35 -2.14 -15.92 27.45
CA LYS A 35 -2.64 -16.73 28.58
C LYS A 35 -4.13 -17.03 28.41
N ASN A 36 -4.93 -16.01 28.12
CA ASN A 36 -6.36 -16.17 27.92
C ASN A 36 -6.71 -17.05 26.71
N LEU A 37 -6.00 -16.90 25.59
CA LEU A 37 -6.17 -17.76 24.40
C LEU A 37 -5.71 -19.21 24.63
N SER A 38 -4.73 -19.45 25.53
CA SER A 38 -4.27 -20.81 25.83
C SER A 38 -5.37 -21.72 26.41
N SER A 39 -6.39 -21.13 27.02
CA SER A 39 -7.59 -21.85 27.49
C SER A 39 -8.48 -22.39 26.36
N HIS A 40 -8.20 -22.03 25.09
CA HIS A 40 -8.98 -22.42 23.91
C HIS A 40 -8.29 -23.50 23.04
N ASN A 41 -7.31 -24.24 23.59
CA ASN A 41 -6.61 -25.36 22.92
C ASN A 41 -5.84 -24.98 21.63
N TYR A 42 -5.24 -23.79 21.59
CA TYR A 42 -4.27 -23.40 20.56
C TYR A 42 -2.85 -23.45 21.12
N ASN A 43 -1.85 -23.67 20.27
CA ASN A 43 -0.46 -23.40 20.62
C ASN A 43 -0.17 -21.92 20.32
N LEU A 44 0.27 -21.15 21.31
CA LEU A 44 0.52 -19.72 21.20
C LEU A 44 2.01 -19.49 21.05
N THR A 45 2.43 -18.78 20.00
CA THR A 45 3.83 -18.36 19.82
C THR A 45 3.94 -16.85 19.90
N LEU A 46 4.53 -16.34 20.97
CA LEU A 46 4.86 -14.93 21.13
C LEU A 46 6.18 -14.64 20.40
N LEU A 47 6.14 -13.79 19.38
CA LEU A 47 7.31 -13.38 18.58
C LEU A 47 7.85 -12.08 19.16
N ILE A 48 9.07 -12.09 19.70
CA ILE A 48 9.69 -10.88 20.28
C ILE A 48 11.10 -10.65 19.71
N PRO A 49 11.58 -9.40 19.63
CA PRO A 49 12.99 -9.14 19.40
C PRO A 49 13.84 -9.68 20.55
N SER A 50 15.04 -10.21 20.25
CA SER A 50 15.94 -10.81 21.25
C SER A 50 16.28 -9.90 22.44
N HIS A 51 16.46 -8.59 22.23
CA HIS A 51 16.75 -7.62 23.30
C HIS A 51 15.60 -7.38 24.28
N VAL A 52 14.39 -7.87 24.01
CA VAL A 52 13.21 -7.74 24.89
C VAL A 52 13.03 -8.99 25.77
N SER A 53 13.82 -10.05 25.56
CA SER A 53 13.67 -11.32 26.28
C SER A 53 13.74 -11.16 27.80
N SER A 54 14.58 -10.26 28.31
CA SER A 54 14.69 -9.94 29.74
C SER A 54 13.40 -9.36 30.36
N SER A 55 12.51 -8.79 29.54
CA SER A 55 11.22 -8.25 29.98
C SER A 55 10.13 -9.32 30.08
N ILE A 56 10.41 -10.56 29.67
CA ILE A 56 9.48 -11.69 29.78
C ILE A 56 9.73 -12.43 31.10
N PRO A 57 8.79 -12.42 32.05
CA PRO A 57 8.92 -13.18 33.29
C PRO A 57 8.98 -14.68 33.00
N SER A 58 9.83 -15.42 33.71
CA SER A 58 9.95 -16.88 33.60
C SER A 58 8.63 -17.61 33.90
N THR A 59 7.75 -17.01 34.71
CA THR A 59 6.41 -17.52 35.02
C THR A 59 5.46 -17.50 33.83
N PHE A 60 5.75 -16.72 32.78
CA PHE A 60 4.90 -16.61 31.59
C PHE A 60 4.82 -17.92 30.80
N THR A 61 5.98 -18.52 30.47
CA THR A 61 6.05 -19.79 29.75
C THR A 61 5.66 -20.99 30.63
N GLN A 62 5.72 -20.84 31.96
CA GLN A 62 5.25 -21.85 32.91
C GLN A 62 3.72 -21.86 33.06
N HIS A 63 3.03 -20.80 32.65
CA HIS A 63 1.57 -20.68 32.81
C HIS A 63 0.82 -21.79 32.04
N SER A 64 1.27 -22.12 30.83
CA SER A 64 0.70 -23.18 30.01
C SER A 64 1.75 -23.76 29.09
N SER A 65 1.79 -25.09 28.95
CA SER A 65 2.67 -25.78 28.00
C SER A 65 2.38 -25.44 26.54
N LEU A 66 1.26 -24.76 26.27
CA LEU A 66 0.86 -24.29 24.96
C LEU A 66 1.46 -22.94 24.59
N ILE A 67 2.12 -22.24 25.51
CA ILE A 67 2.72 -20.94 25.27
C ILE A 67 4.21 -21.09 25.00
N HIS A 68 4.64 -20.57 23.85
CA HIS A 68 6.02 -20.53 23.41
C HIS A 68 6.46 -19.09 23.16
N VAL A 69 7.72 -18.80 23.47
CA VAL A 69 8.36 -17.53 23.14
C VAL A 69 9.43 -17.81 22.10
N VAL A 70 9.41 -17.05 21.01
CA VAL A 70 10.42 -17.11 19.96
C VAL A 70 11.11 -15.76 19.90
N GLU A 71 12.40 -15.80 20.18
CA GLU A 71 13.28 -14.65 20.03
C GLU A 71 13.72 -14.52 18.58
N ILE A 72 13.39 -13.39 17.98
CA ILE A 72 13.86 -13.01 16.65
C ILE A 72 15.18 -12.26 16.82
N SER A 73 16.26 -12.83 16.30
CA SER A 73 17.59 -12.23 16.33
C SER A 73 17.59 -10.90 15.58
N VAL A 74 17.93 -9.83 16.28
CA VAL A 74 18.15 -8.50 15.70
C VAL A 74 19.63 -8.15 15.96
N PRO A 75 20.47 -7.88 14.93
CA PRO A 75 21.86 -7.51 15.14
C PRO A 75 21.96 -6.25 16.00
N GLU A 76 22.76 -6.26 17.06
CA GLU A 76 23.01 -5.05 17.85
C GLU A 76 23.67 -4.00 16.95
N SER A 77 23.12 -2.78 16.90
CA SER A 77 23.81 -1.67 16.27
C SER A 77 25.07 -1.36 17.09
N GLU A 78 26.25 -1.42 16.48
CA GLU A 78 27.50 -1.04 17.14
C GLU A 78 27.35 0.33 17.82
N LYS A 79 27.61 0.38 19.13
CA LYS A 79 27.70 1.63 19.91
C LYS A 79 28.87 2.45 19.35
N THR A 80 28.59 3.28 18.34
CA THR A 80 29.56 4.25 17.84
C THR A 80 29.51 5.48 18.74
N GLU A 81 30.62 5.78 19.43
CA GLU A 81 30.78 6.97 20.30
C GLU A 81 30.77 8.31 19.54
N ALA A 82 30.45 8.32 18.25
CA ALA A 82 30.40 9.52 17.42
C ALA A 82 28.95 9.95 17.14
N PRO A 83 28.60 11.24 17.26
CA PRO A 83 27.28 11.72 16.87
C PRO A 83 27.06 11.47 15.37
N ALA A 84 26.00 10.74 15.04
CA ALA A 84 25.68 10.37 13.66
C ALA A 84 25.58 11.62 12.74
N PRO A 85 26.11 11.58 11.51
CA PRO A 85 25.94 12.66 10.54
C PRO A 85 24.44 12.91 10.27
N ARG A 86 24.06 14.16 10.00
CA ARG A 86 22.69 14.53 9.63
C ARG A 86 22.31 13.84 8.31
N GLY A 87 21.57 12.73 8.37
CA GLY A 87 21.11 11.99 7.21
C GLY A 87 20.69 10.53 7.42
N HIS A 88 20.90 9.93 8.61
CA HIS A 88 20.40 8.57 8.88
C HIS A 88 18.89 8.53 9.20
N GLY A 89 18.24 7.45 8.77
CA GLY A 89 16.83 7.16 9.03
C GLY A 89 16.51 7.11 10.53
N HIS A 90 15.24 7.20 10.88
CA HIS A 90 14.84 7.21 12.29
C HIS A 90 15.17 5.84 12.92
N PRO A 91 15.81 5.74 14.12
CA PRO A 91 16.29 4.48 14.70
C PRO A 91 15.28 3.32 14.74
N LEU A 92 14.02 3.62 15.05
CA LEU A 92 12.89 2.66 14.98
C LEU A 92 12.69 1.99 13.60
N GLN A 93 13.04 2.68 12.52
CA GLN A 93 12.83 2.18 11.15
C GLN A 93 13.83 1.08 10.79
N ASP A 94 15.09 1.28 11.19
CA ASP A 94 16.14 0.27 11.03
C ASP A 94 15.83 -0.97 11.88
N GLN A 95 15.37 -0.76 13.12
CA GLN A 95 14.93 -1.84 14.01
C GLN A 95 13.77 -2.65 13.42
N ASN A 96 12.75 -1.98 12.86
CA ASN A 96 11.63 -2.65 12.19
C ASN A 96 12.10 -3.44 10.95
N ARG A 97 13.01 -2.88 10.15
CA ARG A 97 13.57 -3.59 8.99
C ARG A 97 14.25 -4.89 9.41
N GLN A 98 15.14 -4.83 10.40
CA GLN A 98 15.87 -5.99 10.91
C GLN A 98 14.93 -7.04 11.53
N LEU A 99 13.95 -6.59 12.33
CA LEU A 99 12.94 -7.50 12.89
C LEU A 99 12.12 -8.18 11.78
N GLY A 100 11.77 -7.46 10.71
CA GLY A 100 11.07 -8.01 9.56
C GLY A 100 11.87 -9.09 8.84
N GLU A 101 13.18 -8.91 8.67
CA GLU A 101 14.08 -9.93 8.10
C GLU A 101 14.15 -11.18 8.98
N GLY A 102 14.27 -11.00 10.30
CA GLY A 102 14.28 -12.11 11.24
C GLY A 102 12.97 -12.90 11.28
N ILE A 103 11.81 -12.22 11.20
CA ILE A 103 10.50 -12.88 11.10
C ILE A 103 10.42 -13.69 9.79
N LYS A 104 10.84 -13.12 8.66
CA LYS A 104 10.87 -13.85 7.37
C LYS A 104 11.73 -15.11 7.44
N ALA A 105 12.91 -15.01 8.05
CA ALA A 105 13.80 -16.15 8.24
C ALA A 105 13.17 -17.22 9.14
N TYR A 106 12.55 -16.82 10.25
CA TYR A 106 11.84 -17.74 11.15
C TYR A 106 10.69 -18.47 10.43
N LEU A 107 9.85 -17.74 9.68
CA LEU A 107 8.74 -18.32 8.94
C LEU A 107 9.22 -19.28 7.83
N SER A 108 10.32 -18.94 7.14
CA SER A 108 10.89 -19.77 6.07
C SER A 108 11.52 -21.06 6.60
N ALA A 109 12.09 -21.03 7.81
CA ALA A 109 12.74 -22.19 8.44
C ALA A 109 11.77 -23.13 9.16
N ARG A 110 10.54 -22.68 9.43
CA ARG A 110 9.54 -23.45 10.20
C ARG A 110 9.06 -24.65 9.39
N SER A 111 9.23 -25.85 9.96
CA SER A 111 8.59 -27.08 9.49
C SER A 111 7.38 -27.38 10.39
N GLY A 112 6.17 -27.09 9.91
CA GLY A 112 4.95 -27.28 10.68
C GLY A 112 3.69 -26.90 9.91
N ALA A 113 2.53 -27.21 10.47
CA ALA A 113 1.26 -26.74 9.92
C ALA A 113 1.24 -25.20 9.91
N ARG A 114 0.56 -24.62 8.92
CA ARG A 114 0.34 -23.19 8.85
C ARG A 114 -0.40 -22.73 10.12
N PRO A 115 0.06 -21.68 10.81
CA PRO A 115 -0.72 -21.08 11.88
C PRO A 115 -2.14 -20.72 11.43
N ALA A 116 -3.08 -20.82 12.37
CA ALA A 116 -4.47 -20.42 12.17
C ALA A 116 -4.57 -18.93 11.86
N CYS A 117 -3.82 -18.09 12.59
CA CYS A 117 -3.63 -16.67 12.33
C CYS A 117 -2.39 -16.13 13.06
N VAL A 118 -2.06 -14.87 12.78
CA VAL A 118 -1.21 -14.02 13.62
C VAL A 118 -2.04 -12.86 14.17
N VAL A 119 -1.86 -12.56 15.46
CA VAL A 119 -2.39 -11.37 16.12
C VAL A 119 -1.26 -10.34 16.15
N ILE A 120 -1.42 -9.24 15.41
CA ILE A 120 -0.40 -8.20 15.27
C ILE A 120 -0.86 -6.94 16.01
N ASP A 121 -0.03 -6.45 16.92
CA ASP A 121 -0.23 -5.15 17.54
C ASP A 121 -0.32 -4.05 16.47
N ILE A 122 -1.24 -3.10 16.59
CA ILE A 122 -1.45 -2.05 15.59
C ILE A 122 -0.17 -1.25 15.28
N MET A 123 0.73 -1.10 16.26
CA MET A 123 2.03 -0.43 16.08
C MET A 123 3.03 -1.24 15.28
N MET A 124 2.74 -2.53 15.07
CA MET A 124 3.49 -3.50 14.27
C MET A 124 2.82 -3.79 12.92
N SER A 125 1.82 -3.01 12.52
CA SER A 125 1.06 -3.17 11.26
C SER A 125 1.94 -3.21 10.00
N TRP A 126 3.11 -2.57 10.03
CA TRP A 126 4.13 -2.64 8.96
C TRP A 126 4.61 -4.06 8.65
N SER A 127 4.43 -5.02 9.56
CA SER A 127 4.84 -6.42 9.40
C SER A 127 3.75 -7.31 8.79
N LYS A 128 2.51 -6.81 8.64
CA LYS A 128 1.34 -7.54 8.14
C LYS A 128 1.64 -8.31 6.85
N ASP A 129 2.26 -7.63 5.89
CA ASP A 129 2.56 -8.21 4.58
C ASP A 129 3.51 -9.41 4.67
N ILE A 130 4.38 -9.47 5.70
CA ILE A 130 5.25 -10.62 5.93
C ILE A 130 4.40 -11.88 6.18
N PHE A 131 3.38 -11.78 7.01
CA PHE A 131 2.52 -12.91 7.36
C PHE A 131 1.52 -13.24 6.25
N VAL A 132 0.95 -12.22 5.60
CA VAL A 132 0.08 -12.40 4.41
C VAL A 132 0.83 -13.12 3.29
N ASN A 133 2.11 -12.78 3.04
CA ASN A 133 2.95 -13.46 2.05
C ASN A 133 3.25 -14.93 2.41
N HIS A 134 3.17 -15.30 3.70
CA HIS A 134 3.24 -16.69 4.16
C HIS A 134 1.85 -17.33 4.31
N ARG A 135 0.82 -16.70 3.75
CA ARG A 135 -0.59 -17.08 3.81
C ARG A 135 -1.13 -17.17 5.23
N ILE A 136 -0.57 -16.49 6.21
CA ILE A 136 -1.07 -16.51 7.59
C ILE A 136 -2.08 -15.35 7.76
N PRO A 137 -3.36 -15.63 8.09
CA PRO A 137 -4.37 -14.60 8.33
C PRO A 137 -3.95 -13.65 9.44
N VAL A 138 -4.25 -12.35 9.29
CA VAL A 138 -3.85 -11.32 10.25
C VAL A 138 -5.07 -10.79 11.00
N ALA A 139 -5.02 -10.85 12.33
CA ALA A 139 -5.92 -10.12 13.21
C ALA A 139 -5.18 -8.92 13.81
N SER A 140 -5.75 -7.73 13.73
CA SER A 140 -5.13 -6.52 14.31
C SER A 140 -5.54 -6.37 15.78
N PHE A 141 -4.57 -6.10 16.63
CA PHE A 141 -4.76 -5.97 18.07
C PHE A 141 -4.44 -4.55 18.55
N PHE A 142 -5.43 -3.93 19.17
CA PHE A 142 -5.33 -2.65 19.83
C PHE A 142 -5.16 -2.89 21.32
N THR A 143 -4.01 -2.49 21.87
CA THR A 143 -3.71 -2.57 23.30
C THR A 143 -4.43 -1.49 24.11
N SER A 144 -5.08 -0.54 23.44
CA SER A 144 -5.97 0.49 23.99
C SER A 144 -7.44 0.06 24.00
N GLY A 145 -8.26 0.89 24.64
CA GLY A 145 -9.72 0.82 24.53
C GLY A 145 -10.23 1.16 23.12
N ALA A 146 -11.51 0.89 22.88
CA ALA A 146 -12.16 1.12 21.59
C ALA A 146 -12.54 2.60 21.38
N ILE A 147 -12.72 3.38 22.45
CA ILE A 147 -13.19 4.77 22.39
C ILE A 147 -12.30 5.65 21.50
N ALA A 148 -10.99 5.59 21.64
CA ALA A 148 -10.07 6.45 20.88
C ALA A 148 -10.21 6.19 19.37
N SER A 149 -10.19 4.92 18.96
CA SER A 149 -10.39 4.52 17.56
C SER A 149 -11.79 4.91 17.05
N ALA A 150 -12.84 4.69 17.86
CA ALA A 150 -14.21 5.02 17.49
C ALA A 150 -14.43 6.53 17.32
N VAL A 151 -13.92 7.33 18.26
CA VAL A 151 -14.01 8.79 18.22
C VAL A 151 -13.18 9.36 17.08
N ASP A 152 -11.99 8.84 16.80
CA ASP A 152 -11.18 9.27 15.65
C ASP A 152 -11.83 8.93 14.31
N TYR A 153 -12.41 7.73 14.17
CA TYR A 153 -13.21 7.36 13.01
C TYR A 153 -14.44 8.26 12.87
N GLY A 154 -15.10 8.56 13.99
CA GLY A 154 -16.24 9.46 14.07
C GLY A 154 -15.91 10.90 13.66
N LYS A 155 -14.77 11.45 14.12
CA LYS A 155 -14.25 12.76 13.71
C LYS A 155 -14.10 12.84 12.19
N TRP A 156 -13.55 11.79 11.56
CA TRP A 156 -13.43 11.71 10.10
C TRP A 156 -14.79 11.66 9.41
N LYS A 157 -15.69 10.77 9.85
CA LYS A 157 -17.02 10.61 9.22
C LYS A 157 -17.94 11.82 9.42
N ALA A 158 -17.81 12.52 10.53
CA ALA A 158 -18.53 13.76 10.82
C ALA A 158 -17.88 15.02 10.24
N ASN A 159 -16.81 14.85 9.42
CA ASN A 159 -16.07 15.91 8.74
C ASN A 159 -15.70 17.08 9.67
N VAL A 160 -15.16 16.81 10.87
CA VAL A 160 -14.90 17.83 11.90
C VAL A 160 -13.84 18.88 11.52
N GLY A 161 -13.21 18.75 10.35
CA GLY A 161 -12.16 19.66 9.87
C GLY A 161 -12.65 21.09 9.58
N ASP A 162 -13.94 21.28 9.36
CA ASP A 162 -14.57 22.58 9.10
C ASP A 162 -15.14 23.26 10.35
N MET A 163 -14.99 22.65 11.53
CA MET A 163 -15.51 23.20 12.78
C MET A 163 -14.86 24.54 13.14
N LYS A 164 -15.66 25.48 13.65
CA LYS A 164 -15.20 26.81 14.09
C LYS A 164 -15.02 26.89 15.61
N PRO A 165 -14.22 27.86 16.12
CA PRO A 165 -14.11 28.11 17.56
C PRO A 165 -15.47 28.24 18.25
N GLY A 166 -15.65 27.49 19.33
CA GLY A 166 -16.91 27.44 20.10
C GLY A 166 -17.94 26.42 19.61
N GLU A 167 -17.74 25.81 18.42
CA GLU A 167 -18.65 24.77 17.93
C GLU A 167 -18.47 23.45 18.67
N THR A 168 -19.57 22.71 18.80
CA THR A 168 -19.62 21.33 19.28
C THR A 168 -20.43 20.51 18.29
N ARG A 169 -19.94 19.33 17.92
CA ARG A 169 -20.55 18.46 16.92
C ARG A 169 -20.78 17.07 17.50
N LEU A 170 -22.00 16.57 17.34
CA LEU A 170 -22.34 15.18 17.65
C LEU A 170 -21.73 14.26 16.59
N ILE A 171 -21.27 13.08 17.01
CA ILE A 171 -20.88 12.01 16.10
C ILE A 171 -22.06 11.04 16.00
N PRO A 172 -22.74 10.94 14.84
CA PRO A 172 -23.85 10.00 14.68
C PRO A 172 -23.41 8.57 15.01
N GLY A 173 -24.17 7.86 15.85
CA GLY A 173 -23.87 6.48 16.25
C GLY A 173 -23.02 6.35 17.53
N LEU A 174 -22.44 7.45 18.04
CA LEU A 174 -21.79 7.48 19.35
C LEU A 174 -22.68 8.17 20.41
N PRO A 175 -22.46 7.90 21.72
CA PRO A 175 -23.17 8.60 22.79
C PRO A 175 -23.02 10.13 22.71
N GLU A 176 -24.06 10.88 23.07
CA GLU A 176 -24.08 12.35 22.94
C GLU A 176 -22.96 13.04 23.74
N GLU A 177 -22.61 12.48 24.90
CA GLU A 177 -21.51 12.96 25.74
C GLU A 177 -20.13 12.86 25.07
N MET A 178 -20.02 12.13 23.95
CA MET A 178 -18.82 12.01 23.12
C MET A 178 -18.75 13.07 22.02
N ALA A 179 -19.64 14.07 22.06
CA ALA A 179 -19.57 15.22 21.18
C ALA A 179 -18.14 15.79 21.14
N VAL A 180 -17.73 16.18 19.93
CA VAL A 180 -16.43 16.80 19.70
C VAL A 180 -16.64 18.29 19.79
N ALA A 181 -16.03 18.94 20.78
CA ALA A 181 -15.91 20.39 20.81
C ALA A 181 -14.70 20.82 19.97
N PHE A 182 -14.74 22.02 19.40
CA PHE A 182 -13.59 22.57 18.67
C PHE A 182 -12.29 22.54 19.48
N SER A 183 -12.37 22.76 20.80
CA SER A 183 -11.21 22.67 21.70
C SER A 183 -10.55 21.28 21.69
N ASP A 184 -11.32 20.22 21.43
CA ASP A 184 -10.79 18.86 21.41
C ASP A 184 -9.94 18.59 20.16
N LEU A 185 -10.18 19.33 19.07
CA LEU A 185 -9.34 19.32 17.86
C LEU A 185 -7.98 19.98 18.08
N ILE A 186 -7.88 20.86 19.09
CA ILE A 186 -6.68 21.63 19.41
C ILE A 186 -5.90 21.00 20.57
N LYS A 187 -6.58 20.38 21.54
CA LYS A 187 -5.98 19.71 22.72
C LYS A 187 -4.98 18.61 22.36
N GLY A 188 -5.22 17.87 21.27
CA GLY A 188 -4.28 16.85 20.76
C GLY A 188 -2.92 17.37 20.27
N ARG A 189 -2.64 18.68 20.41
CA ARG A 189 -1.37 19.33 20.00
C ARG A 189 -0.42 19.65 21.16
N ARG A 190 -0.76 19.32 22.42
CA ARG A 190 0.17 19.48 23.55
C ARG A 190 1.42 18.63 23.29
N GLY A 191 2.60 19.25 23.34
CA GLY A 191 3.90 18.58 23.15
C GLY A 191 4.67 18.89 21.85
N ARG A 192 4.17 19.72 20.94
CA ARG A 192 4.99 20.26 19.84
C ARG A 192 5.76 21.51 20.32
N PRO A 193 7.06 21.67 19.99
CA PRO A 193 7.75 22.93 20.20
C PRO A 193 6.99 24.06 19.50
N ASN A 194 6.67 25.14 20.22
CA ASN A 194 6.15 26.36 19.62
C ASN A 194 7.17 26.84 18.57
N ARG A 195 6.74 27.05 17.32
CA ARG A 195 7.46 27.98 16.45
C ARG A 195 7.34 29.37 17.09
N PRO A 196 8.43 30.16 17.18
CA PRO A 196 8.35 31.51 17.72
C PRO A 196 7.31 32.31 16.94
N THR A 197 6.34 32.88 17.67
CA THR A 197 5.44 33.89 17.14
C THR A 197 6.16 35.23 17.21
N ASP A 198 7.01 35.52 16.24
CA ASP A 198 7.47 36.89 16.04
C ASP A 198 6.37 37.68 15.33
N GLY A 199 5.86 38.69 16.05
CA GLY A 199 4.93 39.67 15.52
C GLY A 199 5.53 40.42 14.33
N ASN A 200 4.64 40.91 13.47
CA ASN A 200 4.89 41.61 12.20
C ASN A 200 5.34 40.73 11.04
N ASN A 201 4.37 40.19 10.30
CA ASN A 201 4.56 39.99 8.86
C ASN A 201 3.23 40.20 8.10
N THR A 202 3.01 41.43 7.65
CA THR A 202 2.03 41.80 6.63
C THR A 202 2.61 41.56 5.22
N GLY A 203 3.02 40.33 4.92
CA GLY A 203 3.57 39.92 3.62
C GLY A 203 2.86 38.68 3.04
N PRO A 204 2.76 38.55 1.71
CA PRO A 204 2.02 37.48 1.06
C PRO A 204 2.63 36.10 1.36
N VAL A 205 1.76 35.13 1.59
CA VAL A 205 2.04 33.72 1.89
C VAL A 205 2.96 33.14 0.81
N LEU A 206 4.22 32.87 1.18
CA LEU A 206 5.18 32.20 0.30
C LEU A 206 5.10 30.66 0.43
N PRO A 207 5.31 29.90 -0.66
CA PRO A 207 5.22 28.44 -0.68
C PRO A 207 6.41 27.80 0.05
N ASN A 208 6.16 26.70 0.76
CA ASN A 208 7.15 25.97 1.56
C ASN A 208 8.36 25.50 0.75
N ARG A 209 9.56 25.83 1.25
CA ARG A 209 10.86 25.38 0.75
C ARG A 209 11.06 23.88 0.89
N THR A 210 11.54 23.31 -0.21
CA THR A 210 12.23 22.04 -0.42
C THR A 210 13.54 21.96 0.38
N GLY A 211 13.78 20.83 1.03
CA GLY A 211 15.05 20.49 1.68
C GLY A 211 15.31 18.99 1.57
N SER A 212 16.21 18.65 0.67
CA SER A 212 16.77 17.34 0.33
C SER A 212 17.48 16.65 1.51
N GLY A 213 17.15 15.36 1.72
CA GLY A 213 17.93 14.38 2.50
C GLY A 213 17.97 13.03 1.76
N PRO A 214 18.98 12.18 2.00
CA PRO A 214 19.34 11.03 1.13
C PRO A 214 18.39 9.82 1.24
N PRO A 215 18.38 8.92 0.23
CA PRO A 215 17.39 7.84 0.08
C PRO A 215 17.77 6.61 0.91
N GLY A 216 16.82 6.08 1.70
CA GLY A 216 16.98 4.85 2.48
C GLY A 216 16.15 4.75 3.77
N GLY A 217 15.54 5.83 4.24
CA GLY A 217 14.68 5.82 5.43
C GLY A 217 13.21 5.55 5.10
N MET A 218 12.55 4.68 5.87
CA MET A 218 11.09 4.65 5.98
C MET A 218 10.55 6.09 6.04
N ARG A 219 9.38 6.35 5.43
CA ARG A 219 8.73 7.67 5.45
C ARG A 219 8.78 8.25 6.87
N PRO A 220 9.22 9.50 7.08
CA PRO A 220 9.05 10.15 8.37
C PRO A 220 7.57 10.02 8.70
N ARG A 221 7.23 9.48 9.88
CA ARG A 221 5.85 9.51 10.38
C ARG A 221 5.38 10.95 10.21
N GLY A 222 4.50 11.22 9.25
CA GLY A 222 3.85 12.52 9.17
C GLY A 222 3.24 12.81 10.53
N GLY A 223 3.07 14.08 10.91
CA GLY A 223 2.33 14.38 12.14
C GLY A 223 0.95 13.68 12.16
N PRO A 224 0.33 13.48 13.32
CA PRO A 224 -1.03 12.94 13.40
C PRO A 224 -1.97 13.60 12.37
N PRO A 225 -2.93 12.84 11.81
CA PRO A 225 -3.85 13.35 10.79
C PRO A 225 -4.50 14.65 11.24
N GLN A 226 -4.66 15.60 10.31
CA GLN A 226 -5.37 16.84 10.61
C GLN A 226 -6.85 16.55 10.91
N PRO A 227 -7.53 17.39 11.71
CA PRO A 227 -8.97 17.26 11.93
C PRO A 227 -9.74 17.05 10.61
N GLY A 228 -10.57 16.00 10.56
CA GLY A 228 -11.34 15.64 9.36
C GLY A 228 -10.63 14.73 8.35
N GLN A 229 -9.35 14.39 8.53
CA GLN A 229 -8.67 13.39 7.69
C GLN A 229 -8.96 11.95 8.15
N LYS A 230 -8.84 11.00 7.22
CA LYS A 230 -8.97 9.56 7.51
C LYS A 230 -7.96 9.15 8.60
N PRO A 231 -8.38 8.45 9.68
CA PRO A 231 -7.45 7.98 10.69
C PRO A 231 -6.52 6.93 10.11
N ARG A 232 -5.23 7.00 10.47
CA ARG A 232 -4.19 6.10 9.94
C ARG A 232 -4.49 4.64 10.17
N TRP A 233 -4.99 4.32 11.36
CA TRP A 233 -5.27 2.94 11.74
C TRP A 233 -6.25 2.26 10.79
N VAL A 234 -7.12 3.02 10.11
CA VAL A 234 -8.08 2.46 9.14
C VAL A 234 -7.37 1.83 7.95
N ASP A 235 -6.27 2.41 7.47
CA ASP A 235 -5.45 1.82 6.41
C ASP A 235 -4.54 0.71 6.96
N GLU A 236 -4.05 0.86 8.20
CA GLU A 236 -3.16 -0.11 8.84
C GLU A 236 -3.87 -1.46 9.07
N VAL A 237 -5.17 -1.45 9.39
CA VAL A 237 -5.99 -2.65 9.58
C VAL A 237 -6.64 -3.20 8.31
N ASP A 238 -6.42 -2.57 7.16
CA ASP A 238 -6.99 -3.05 5.90
C ASP A 238 -6.50 -4.48 5.59
N GLY A 239 -7.38 -5.36 5.15
CA GLY A 239 -7.07 -6.78 4.95
C GLY A 239 -6.92 -7.64 6.22
N SER A 240 -7.12 -7.08 7.42
CA SER A 240 -7.22 -7.88 8.64
C SER A 240 -8.54 -8.65 8.70
N VAL A 241 -8.50 -9.89 9.19
CA VAL A 241 -9.69 -10.76 9.34
C VAL A 241 -10.55 -10.42 10.55
N ALA A 242 -9.95 -9.74 11.54
CA ALA A 242 -10.62 -9.31 12.76
C ALA A 242 -9.87 -8.16 13.44
N LEU A 243 -10.60 -7.37 14.23
CA LEU A 243 -10.03 -6.39 15.15
C LEU A 243 -10.27 -6.83 16.60
N LEU A 244 -9.22 -6.88 17.38
CA LEU A 244 -9.25 -7.19 18.80
C LEU A 244 -8.88 -5.94 19.59
N PHE A 245 -9.71 -5.55 20.56
CA PHE A 245 -9.44 -4.42 21.45
C PHE A 245 -9.23 -4.90 22.88
N ASN A 246 -8.28 -4.31 23.59
CA ASN A 246 -8.01 -4.57 25.01
C ASN A 246 -9.11 -3.99 25.93
N THR A 247 -10.36 -4.32 25.67
CA THR A 247 -11.54 -3.80 26.37
C THR A 247 -12.65 -4.84 26.33
N CYS A 248 -13.83 -4.51 26.84
CA CYS A 248 -14.99 -5.39 26.83
C CYS A 248 -16.29 -4.62 26.59
N ASN A 249 -17.40 -5.35 26.40
CA ASN A 249 -18.70 -4.73 26.20
C ASN A 249 -19.24 -4.06 27.48
N ASP A 250 -18.80 -4.52 28.65
CA ASP A 250 -19.21 -3.91 29.93
C ASP A 250 -18.64 -2.49 30.09
N LEU A 251 -17.52 -2.18 29.41
CA LEU A 251 -16.88 -0.86 29.41
C LEU A 251 -17.23 -0.01 28.18
N GLU A 252 -17.19 -0.60 26.98
CA GLU A 252 -17.09 0.18 25.74
C GLU A 252 -17.99 -0.32 24.60
N ARG A 253 -19.08 -1.04 24.90
CA ARG A 253 -19.98 -1.61 23.86
C ARG A 253 -20.39 -0.63 22.75
N PRO A 254 -20.80 0.62 23.02
CA PRO A 254 -21.18 1.56 21.96
C PRO A 254 -20.03 1.81 20.97
N PHE A 255 -18.79 1.91 21.47
CA PHE A 255 -17.60 2.19 20.68
C PHE A 255 -17.18 0.97 19.85
N ILE A 256 -17.23 -0.22 20.44
CA ILE A 256 -16.96 -1.50 19.75
C ILE A 256 -17.95 -1.67 18.58
N ASN A 257 -19.24 -1.49 18.84
CA ASN A 257 -20.29 -1.61 17.82
C ASN A 257 -20.10 -0.58 16.69
N TYR A 258 -19.78 0.66 17.05
CA TYR A 258 -19.57 1.73 16.08
C TYR A 258 -18.43 1.41 15.10
N ILE A 259 -17.32 0.85 15.60
CA ILE A 259 -16.21 0.40 14.75
C ILE A 259 -16.63 -0.79 13.88
N ALA A 260 -17.30 -1.79 14.46
CA ALA A 260 -17.78 -2.97 13.73
C ALA A 260 -18.71 -2.59 12.56
N GLU A 261 -19.64 -1.67 12.81
CA GLU A 261 -20.56 -1.16 11.79
C GLU A 261 -19.85 -0.33 10.72
N GLY A 262 -18.78 0.39 11.07
CA GLY A 262 -18.03 1.25 10.16
C GLY A 262 -17.03 0.50 9.27
N ILE A 263 -16.32 -0.49 9.82
CA ILE A 263 -15.25 -1.22 9.13
C ILE A 263 -15.76 -2.50 8.44
N LYS A 264 -16.93 -3.02 8.86
CA LYS A 264 -17.58 -4.21 8.26
C LYS A 264 -16.75 -5.50 8.34
N ILE A 265 -15.86 -5.60 9.32
CA ILE A 265 -15.20 -6.85 9.73
C ILE A 265 -15.53 -7.14 11.19
N PRO A 266 -15.33 -8.37 11.67
CA PRO A 266 -15.56 -8.70 13.06
C PRO A 266 -14.67 -7.88 14.01
N VAL A 267 -15.28 -7.36 15.08
CA VAL A 267 -14.60 -6.56 16.12
C VAL A 267 -15.01 -7.07 17.48
N TRP A 268 -14.03 -7.37 18.34
CA TRP A 268 -14.29 -7.86 19.69
C TRP A 268 -13.45 -7.17 20.74
N GLY A 269 -14.08 -6.89 21.87
CA GLY A 269 -13.37 -6.66 23.12
C GLY A 269 -12.87 -8.00 23.69
N VAL A 270 -11.56 -8.11 23.89
CA VAL A 270 -10.89 -9.30 24.44
C VAL A 270 -10.17 -9.03 25.76
N GLY A 271 -10.30 -7.81 26.31
CA GLY A 271 -9.68 -7.39 27.57
C GLY A 271 -10.73 -6.92 28.59
N PRO A 272 -10.38 -6.16 29.62
CA PRO A 272 -9.03 -5.69 29.92
C PRO A 272 -8.08 -6.84 30.22
N LEU A 273 -6.92 -6.84 29.59
CA LEU A 273 -5.91 -7.88 29.66
C LEU A 273 -4.98 -7.63 30.85
N LEU A 274 -5.55 -7.74 32.05
CA LEU A 274 -4.85 -7.67 33.33
C LEU A 274 -4.48 -9.06 33.84
N PRO A 275 -3.45 -9.20 34.71
CA PRO A 275 -3.01 -10.50 35.23
C PRO A 275 -4.14 -11.30 35.87
N GLU A 276 -4.16 -12.63 35.69
CA GLU A 276 -5.21 -13.52 36.25
C GLU A 276 -5.43 -13.32 37.77
N LYS A 277 -4.35 -13.12 38.53
CA LYS A 277 -4.42 -12.87 39.98
C LYS A 277 -5.18 -11.58 40.31
N TYR A 278 -5.14 -10.56 39.44
CA TYR A 278 -5.92 -9.34 39.61
C TYR A 278 -7.42 -9.69 39.73
N TRP A 279 -7.92 -10.49 38.79
CA TRP A 279 -9.34 -10.88 38.75
C TRP A 279 -9.77 -11.80 39.90
N LYS A 280 -8.85 -12.61 40.44
CA LYS A 280 -9.14 -13.56 41.53
C LYS A 280 -9.14 -12.91 42.92
N SER A 281 -8.55 -11.73 43.06
CA SER A 281 -8.34 -11.04 44.33
C SER A 281 -9.25 -9.83 44.47
N ALA A 282 -10.47 -9.89 43.95
CA ALA A 282 -11.47 -8.84 44.15
C ALA A 282 -11.72 -8.65 45.65
N GLY A 283 -11.46 -7.45 46.18
CA GLY A 283 -11.65 -7.13 47.60
C GLY A 283 -10.51 -7.50 48.55
N SER A 284 -9.36 -7.99 48.07
CA SER A 284 -8.14 -8.17 48.88
C SER A 284 -7.00 -7.28 48.37
N ILE A 285 -6.06 -6.95 49.27
CA ILE A 285 -4.82 -6.29 48.87
C ILE A 285 -4.08 -7.20 47.89
N LEU A 286 -3.66 -6.63 46.77
CA LEU A 286 -2.82 -7.29 45.80
C LEU A 286 -1.36 -7.05 46.13
N HIS A 287 -0.54 -8.08 45.99
CA HIS A 287 0.90 -7.92 46.10
C HIS A 287 1.55 -7.80 44.72
N ASP A 288 2.19 -6.67 44.43
CA ASP A 288 2.66 -6.36 43.08
C ASP A 288 3.90 -7.20 42.72
N HIS A 289 4.78 -7.47 43.70
CA HIS A 289 5.94 -8.38 43.54
C HIS A 289 5.54 -9.80 43.10
N GLU A 290 4.29 -10.21 43.35
CA GLU A 290 3.78 -11.50 42.90
C GLU A 290 3.33 -11.54 41.43
N MET A 291 3.23 -10.38 40.77
CA MET A 291 2.74 -10.22 39.40
C MET A 291 3.77 -9.60 38.46
N ARG A 292 4.57 -8.66 38.96
CA ARG A 292 5.58 -7.88 38.23
C ARG A 292 6.89 -7.96 39.01
N SER A 293 7.96 -8.48 38.40
CA SER A 293 9.21 -8.79 39.11
C SER A 293 10.17 -7.60 39.20
N ASN A 294 10.79 -7.45 40.38
CA ASN A 294 11.96 -6.63 40.76
C ASN A 294 12.39 -5.52 39.79
N HIS A 295 11.76 -4.37 39.94
CA HIS A 295 12.29 -3.11 39.44
C HIS A 295 12.90 -2.28 40.59
N LYS A 296 13.86 -1.39 40.26
CA LYS A 296 14.44 -0.49 41.27
C LYS A 296 13.39 0.51 41.76
N SER A 297 13.29 0.62 43.07
CA SER A 297 12.43 1.57 43.80
C SER A 297 13.18 2.03 45.05
N ASN A 298 12.96 3.28 45.46
CA ASN A 298 13.45 3.79 46.75
C ASN A 298 12.68 3.27 47.96
N TYR A 299 11.53 2.61 47.75
CA TYR A 299 10.72 1.98 48.79
C TYR A 299 10.42 0.52 48.47
N THR A 300 10.42 -0.34 49.48
CA THR A 300 9.89 -1.70 49.36
C THR A 300 8.37 -1.68 49.36
N GLU A 301 7.74 -2.75 48.86
CA GLU A 301 6.29 -2.87 48.89
C GLU A 301 5.73 -2.80 50.32
N ASP A 302 6.41 -3.43 51.30
CA ASP A 302 6.04 -3.40 52.71
C ASP A 302 6.11 -1.99 53.31
N ASP A 303 7.11 -1.18 52.93
CA ASP A 303 7.20 0.22 53.37
C ASP A 303 5.98 1.03 52.90
N VAL A 304 5.54 0.80 51.65
CA VAL A 304 4.37 1.47 51.06
C VAL A 304 3.08 1.01 51.74
N ILE A 305 2.94 -0.29 52.03
CA ILE A 305 1.80 -0.83 52.79
C ILE A 305 1.73 -0.20 54.17
N GLN A 306 2.83 -0.21 54.93
CA GLN A 306 2.87 0.36 56.27
C GLN A 306 2.51 1.86 56.27
N TRP A 307 2.97 2.60 55.26
CA TRP A 307 2.61 4.00 55.10
C TRP A 307 1.10 4.18 54.82
N LEU A 308 0.53 3.37 53.92
CA LEU A 308 -0.90 3.40 53.58
C LEU A 308 -1.80 3.02 54.77
N GLU A 309 -1.40 2.03 55.57
CA GLU A 309 -2.08 1.61 56.81
C GLU A 309 -2.13 2.73 57.86
N SER A 310 -1.18 3.67 57.82
CA SER A 310 -1.18 4.84 58.71
C SER A 310 -2.21 5.90 58.32
N LYS A 311 -2.89 5.77 57.17
CA LYS A 311 -3.82 6.77 56.62
C LYS A 311 -5.28 6.33 56.76
N PRO A 312 -6.23 7.25 56.94
CA PRO A 312 -7.65 6.94 56.89
C PRO A 312 -8.09 6.26 55.58
N SER A 313 -9.15 5.48 55.63
CA SER A 313 -9.72 4.84 54.43
C SER A 313 -10.17 5.91 53.42
N GLY A 314 -9.82 5.70 52.15
CA GLY A 314 -10.19 6.57 51.04
C GLY A 314 -9.67 8.00 51.13
N SER A 315 -8.58 8.27 51.86
CA SER A 315 -8.00 9.61 52.00
C SER A 315 -6.77 9.87 51.12
N VAL A 316 -6.15 8.82 50.56
CA VAL A 316 -4.87 8.93 49.85
C VAL A 316 -5.09 9.18 48.36
N ILE A 317 -4.38 10.17 47.81
CA ILE A 317 -4.31 10.40 46.36
C ILE A 317 -3.09 9.66 45.81
N TYR A 318 -3.32 8.70 44.92
CA TYR A 318 -2.23 8.10 44.15
C TYR A 318 -1.98 8.92 42.89
N ILE A 319 -0.72 9.25 42.58
CA ILE A 319 -0.35 10.12 41.47
C ILE A 319 0.71 9.42 40.62
N SER A 320 0.37 9.08 39.38
CA SER A 320 1.27 8.42 38.43
C SER A 320 0.92 8.74 36.98
N PHE A 321 1.93 9.14 36.21
CA PHE A 321 1.79 9.47 34.79
C PHE A 321 2.33 8.35 33.87
N GLY A 322 2.65 7.18 34.40
CA GLY A 322 3.20 6.06 33.62
C GLY A 322 4.68 6.21 33.28
N SER A 323 5.20 5.28 32.47
CA SER A 323 6.63 5.19 32.12
C SER A 323 7.01 5.83 30.79
N GLU A 324 6.04 6.05 29.89
CA GLU A 324 6.29 6.50 28.52
C GLU A 324 6.29 8.01 28.37
N VAL A 325 5.31 8.72 28.93
CA VAL A 325 5.12 10.18 28.84
C VAL A 325 4.74 10.76 30.20
N GLY A 326 5.03 12.05 30.45
CA GLY A 326 4.67 12.71 31.70
C GLY A 326 4.52 14.23 31.52
N PRO A 327 4.02 14.95 32.55
CA PRO A 327 3.97 16.41 32.57
C PRO A 327 5.31 17.08 32.30
N SER A 328 5.29 18.33 31.84
CA SER A 328 6.51 19.12 31.71
C SER A 328 7.10 19.47 33.08
N ILE A 329 8.38 19.88 33.12
CA ILE A 329 9.02 20.35 34.37
C ILE A 329 8.18 21.43 35.06
N GLU A 330 7.65 22.40 34.30
CA GLU A 330 6.83 23.47 34.88
C GLU A 330 5.51 22.94 35.45
N GLU A 331 4.86 21.99 34.76
CA GLU A 331 3.64 21.38 35.28
C GLU A 331 3.90 20.51 36.52
N TYR A 332 5.05 19.84 36.59
CA TYR A 332 5.48 19.15 37.80
C TYR A 332 5.78 20.10 38.96
N GLN A 333 6.34 21.28 38.70
CA GLN A 333 6.49 22.33 39.71
C GLN A 333 5.14 22.83 40.21
N GLU A 334 4.17 23.02 39.32
CA GLU A 334 2.80 23.41 39.70
C GLU A 334 2.10 22.30 40.50
N LEU A 335 2.30 21.03 40.14
CA LEU A 335 1.83 19.87 40.91
C LEU A 335 2.44 19.86 42.31
N ALA A 336 3.77 20.03 42.43
CA ALA A 336 4.44 20.07 43.74
C ALA A 336 3.87 21.18 44.64
N LYS A 337 3.65 22.39 44.09
CA LYS A 337 3.01 23.50 44.83
C LYS A 337 1.59 23.17 45.25
N SER A 338 0.83 22.44 44.43
CA SER A 338 -0.54 22.05 44.76
C SER A 338 -0.59 21.01 45.87
N LEU A 339 0.36 20.06 45.89
CA LEU A 339 0.48 19.04 46.93
C LEU A 339 1.01 19.59 48.26
N GLU A 340 1.85 20.63 48.20
CA GLU A 340 2.27 21.40 49.37
C GLU A 340 1.07 22.07 50.08
N GLU A 341 0.10 22.59 49.31
CA GLU A 341 -1.10 23.26 49.83
C GLU A 341 -2.27 22.32 50.15
N SER A 342 -2.40 21.21 49.42
CA SER A 342 -3.44 20.22 49.66
C SER A 342 -3.26 19.53 51.02
N ASP A 343 -4.35 19.38 51.77
CA ASP A 343 -4.36 18.68 53.07
C ASP A 343 -4.46 17.15 52.93
N HIS A 344 -4.72 16.65 51.72
CA HIS A 344 -4.89 15.21 51.46
C HIS A 344 -3.54 14.48 51.48
N PRO A 345 -3.44 13.31 52.13
CA PRO A 345 -2.29 12.44 51.98
C PRO A 345 -2.10 11.99 50.52
N PHE A 346 -0.86 11.85 50.05
CA PHE A 346 -0.60 11.46 48.67
C PHE A 346 0.62 10.54 48.52
N ILE A 347 0.56 9.70 47.49
CA ILE A 347 1.72 8.99 46.94
C ILE A 347 1.99 9.55 45.55
N TRP A 348 3.19 10.04 45.29
CA TRP A 348 3.58 10.55 43.98
C TRP A 348 4.76 9.76 43.41
N VAL A 349 4.53 9.13 42.26
CA VAL A 349 5.53 8.37 41.52
C VAL A 349 6.24 9.27 40.51
N ILE A 350 7.57 9.29 40.57
CA ILE A 350 8.44 10.05 39.68
C ILE A 350 9.43 9.09 39.01
N GLN A 351 9.29 8.93 37.70
CA GLN A 351 10.18 8.06 36.91
C GLN A 351 11.52 8.76 36.60
N PRO A 352 12.66 8.06 36.53
CA PRO A 352 13.95 8.62 36.08
C PRO A 352 13.78 9.35 34.74
N GLY A 353 14.33 10.55 34.54
CA GLY A 353 14.14 11.33 33.31
C GLY A 353 12.77 12.05 33.15
N SER A 354 11.91 12.05 34.17
CA SER A 354 10.63 12.78 34.17
C SER A 354 10.80 14.26 33.79
N GLY A 355 9.93 14.79 32.92
CA GLY A 355 9.90 16.20 32.52
C GLY A 355 10.86 16.60 31.39
N LYS A 356 11.77 15.72 30.94
CA LYS A 356 12.75 16.02 29.88
C LYS A 356 12.19 16.04 28.46
N SER A 357 11.18 15.22 28.17
CA SER A 357 10.63 15.05 26.81
C SER A 357 9.16 14.68 26.86
N ASN A 358 8.38 15.24 25.93
CA ASN A 358 6.99 14.86 25.69
C ASN A 358 6.86 13.75 24.63
N MET A 359 7.97 13.25 24.07
CA MET A 359 7.99 12.09 23.18
C MET A 359 8.05 10.79 23.99
N PRO A 360 7.24 9.76 23.69
CA PRO A 360 7.28 8.53 24.46
C PRO A 360 8.65 7.85 24.37
N ARG A 361 9.15 7.30 25.48
CA ARG A 361 10.51 6.72 25.59
C ARG A 361 10.77 5.63 24.55
N SER A 362 9.78 4.78 24.31
CA SER A 362 9.81 3.74 23.28
C SER A 362 10.05 4.27 21.84
N PHE A 363 9.87 5.57 21.59
CA PHE A 363 10.15 6.22 20.30
C PHE A 363 11.52 6.90 20.22
N GLN A 364 12.32 6.89 21.28
CA GLN A 364 13.59 7.63 21.35
C GLN A 364 14.84 6.83 20.88
N GLY A 365 14.68 5.55 20.49
CA GLY A 365 15.73 4.70 19.92
C GLY A 365 16.53 3.85 20.93
N ALA A 366 17.12 2.74 20.45
CA ALA A 366 17.71 1.65 21.26
C ALA A 366 19.00 2.00 22.05
N GLY A 367 19.45 3.26 22.04
CA GLY A 367 20.65 3.70 22.76
C GLY A 367 20.41 4.16 24.20
N ARG A 368 19.16 4.16 24.70
CA ARG A 368 18.77 4.70 26.01
C ARG A 368 17.78 3.82 26.78
N THR A 369 17.77 2.52 26.52
CA THR A 369 16.73 1.60 27.02
C THR A 369 17.22 0.75 28.19
N ASP A 370 17.77 1.39 29.21
CA ASP A 370 17.66 0.81 30.55
C ASP A 370 16.87 1.79 31.44
N PRO A 371 15.59 1.52 31.75
CA PRO A 371 14.82 2.33 32.70
C PRO A 371 15.43 2.33 34.11
N ASP A 372 16.36 1.41 34.41
CA ASP A 372 17.15 1.34 35.64
C ASP A 372 18.54 2.02 35.53
N SER A 373 18.85 2.69 34.40
CA SER A 373 20.10 3.45 34.24
C SER A 373 20.07 4.76 35.02
N GLU A 374 21.08 4.95 35.87
CA GLU A 374 21.21 6.08 36.81
C GLU A 374 21.64 7.40 36.13
N GLU A 375 21.83 7.41 34.81
CA GLU A 375 22.47 8.51 34.07
C GLU A 375 21.51 9.59 33.54
N GLU A 376 20.18 9.46 33.68
CA GLU A 376 19.22 10.48 33.23
C GLU A 376 18.58 11.29 34.37
N GLU A 377 19.22 12.40 34.76
CA GLU A 377 18.64 13.37 35.73
C GLU A 377 17.27 13.89 35.28
N GLY A 378 16.18 13.58 35.99
CA GLY A 378 14.83 14.08 35.71
C GLY A 378 14.41 15.20 36.67
N TYR A 379 13.14 15.62 36.60
CA TYR A 379 12.54 16.45 37.64
C TYR A 379 12.50 15.70 38.98
N TYR A 380 12.97 16.35 40.04
CA TYR A 380 12.75 15.92 41.43
C TYR A 380 12.30 17.15 42.26
N PRO A 381 11.26 17.04 43.10
CA PRO A 381 10.73 18.16 43.87
C PRO A 381 11.57 18.38 45.15
N GLU A 382 12.76 18.98 45.00
CA GLU A 382 13.66 19.24 46.12
C GLU A 382 12.98 19.98 47.28
N GLY A 383 13.12 19.44 48.49
CA GLY A 383 12.57 20.01 49.71
C GLY A 383 11.07 19.75 49.93
N LEU A 384 10.34 19.17 48.98
CA LEU A 384 8.90 18.89 49.14
C LEU A 384 8.62 17.93 50.30
N GLU A 385 9.41 16.86 50.44
CA GLU A 385 9.27 15.86 51.51
C GLU A 385 9.31 16.49 52.91
N ALA A 386 10.22 17.44 53.12
CA ALA A 386 10.34 18.16 54.40
C ALA A 386 9.11 19.06 54.69
N LYS A 387 8.47 19.59 53.64
CA LYS A 387 7.30 20.47 53.77
C LYS A 387 6.01 19.70 54.00
N VAL A 388 5.83 18.56 53.33
CA VAL A 388 4.61 17.74 53.44
C VAL A 388 4.69 16.73 54.59
N GLY A 389 5.89 16.42 55.08
CA GLY A 389 6.12 15.52 56.19
C GLY A 389 5.50 14.14 55.94
N ASN A 390 4.82 13.58 56.95
CA ASN A 390 4.19 12.26 56.85
C ASN A 390 2.95 12.21 55.95
N ARG A 391 2.51 13.33 55.34
CA ARG A 391 1.37 13.37 54.42
C ARG A 391 1.72 12.91 53.01
N GLY A 392 2.98 13.07 52.59
CA GLY A 392 3.44 12.70 51.25
C GLY A 392 4.41 11.52 51.26
N LEU A 393 4.31 10.66 50.26
CA LEU A 393 5.30 9.61 49.96
C LEU A 393 5.74 9.77 48.49
N ILE A 394 7.01 10.07 48.26
CA ILE A 394 7.55 10.28 46.90
C ILE A 394 8.33 9.03 46.48
N ILE A 395 7.77 8.26 45.54
CA ILE A 395 8.40 7.05 45.03
C ILE A 395 9.20 7.41 43.78
N THR A 396 10.51 7.17 43.81
CA THR A 396 11.37 7.25 42.62
C THR A 396 11.59 5.86 42.05
N GLY A 397 11.40 5.73 40.73
CA GLY A 397 11.40 4.43 40.05
C GLY A 397 10.01 3.77 40.07
N TRP A 398 9.96 2.45 40.24
CA TRP A 398 8.72 1.69 40.11
C TRP A 398 7.89 1.68 41.40
N ALA A 399 6.59 1.94 41.28
CA ALA A 399 5.64 1.86 42.38
C ALA A 399 4.81 0.58 42.29
N PRO A 400 4.44 -0.05 43.43
CA PRO A 400 3.56 -1.21 43.47
C PRO A 400 2.10 -0.81 43.17
N GLN A 401 1.81 -0.39 41.93
CA GLN A 401 0.57 0.30 41.55
C GLN A 401 -0.67 -0.54 41.84
N LEU A 402 -0.65 -1.83 41.50
CA LEU A 402 -1.79 -2.73 41.76
C LEU A 402 -2.10 -2.85 43.26
N MET A 403 -1.06 -2.89 44.09
CA MET A 403 -1.18 -2.89 45.55
C MET A 403 -1.80 -1.58 46.04
N ILE A 404 -1.24 -0.44 45.62
CA ILE A 404 -1.71 0.89 46.00
C ILE A 404 -3.18 1.07 45.62
N LEU A 405 -3.56 0.75 44.38
CA LEU A 405 -4.94 0.88 43.90
C LEU A 405 -5.91 -0.09 44.62
N SER A 406 -5.42 -1.21 45.15
CA SER A 406 -6.23 -2.16 45.91
C SER A 406 -6.33 -1.84 47.41
N HIS A 407 -5.52 -0.90 47.90
CA HIS A 407 -5.47 -0.58 49.33
C HIS A 407 -6.69 0.28 49.74
N PRO A 408 -7.40 -0.04 50.85
CA PRO A 408 -8.57 0.70 51.31
C PRO A 408 -8.36 2.19 51.61
N SER A 409 -7.12 2.61 51.85
CA SER A 409 -6.75 4.02 52.06
C SER A 409 -6.72 4.85 50.78
N THR A 410 -6.63 4.22 49.61
CA THR A 410 -6.59 4.92 48.32
C THR A 410 -7.97 5.50 48.00
N GLY A 411 -8.03 6.82 47.91
CA GLY A 411 -9.25 7.59 47.71
C GLY A 411 -9.48 8.05 46.28
N ALA A 412 -8.41 8.33 45.53
CA ALA A 412 -8.46 8.74 44.13
C ALA A 412 -7.14 8.46 43.41
N PHE A 413 -7.20 8.38 42.08
CA PHE A 413 -6.03 8.22 41.20
C PHE A 413 -5.89 9.42 40.25
N LEU A 414 -4.87 10.24 40.46
CA LEU A 414 -4.47 11.27 39.49
C LEU A 414 -3.61 10.62 38.42
N SER A 415 -4.14 10.59 37.19
CA SER A 415 -3.58 9.82 36.09
C SER A 415 -3.65 10.56 34.77
N HIS A 416 -2.67 10.29 33.90
CA HIS A 416 -2.74 10.66 32.50
C HIS A 416 -3.77 9.89 31.67
N CYS A 417 -4.49 8.93 32.25
CA CYS A 417 -5.45 8.06 31.56
C CYS A 417 -4.83 7.19 30.46
N GLY A 418 -3.61 6.70 30.67
CA GLY A 418 -3.09 5.55 29.93
C GLY A 418 -3.98 4.33 30.17
N TRP A 419 -4.26 3.55 29.12
CA TRP A 419 -5.34 2.57 29.13
C TRP A 419 -5.21 1.50 30.24
N ASN A 420 -4.04 0.87 30.39
CA ASN A 420 -3.82 -0.17 31.41
C ASN A 420 -4.03 0.34 32.84
N SER A 421 -3.44 1.48 33.21
CA SER A 421 -3.65 2.06 34.55
C SER A 421 -5.09 2.53 34.77
N THR A 422 -5.78 2.92 33.68
CA THR A 422 -7.20 3.30 33.74
C THR A 422 -8.06 2.10 34.13
N VAL A 423 -7.95 0.99 33.40
CA VAL A 423 -8.74 -0.23 33.69
C VAL A 423 -8.37 -0.86 35.04
N GLU A 424 -7.12 -0.74 35.50
CA GLU A 424 -6.70 -1.18 36.83
C GLU A 424 -7.42 -0.40 37.95
N ALA A 425 -7.55 0.91 37.80
CA ALA A 425 -8.25 1.75 38.77
C ALA A 425 -9.77 1.53 38.72
N ILE A 426 -10.35 1.41 37.52
CA ILE A 426 -11.78 1.11 37.34
C ILE A 426 -12.15 -0.20 38.04
N GLY A 427 -11.38 -1.28 37.84
CA GLY A 427 -11.67 -2.56 38.47
C GLY A 427 -11.42 -2.62 39.98
N ARG A 428 -10.76 -1.61 40.55
CA ARG A 428 -10.65 -1.42 42.01
C ARG A 428 -11.62 -0.38 42.57
N GLY A 429 -12.45 0.19 41.70
CA GLY A 429 -13.40 1.23 42.06
C GLY A 429 -12.74 2.52 42.57
N VAL A 430 -11.51 2.78 42.12
CA VAL A 430 -10.79 4.02 42.46
C VAL A 430 -11.17 5.10 41.46
N PRO A 431 -11.76 6.22 41.91
CA PRO A 431 -12.15 7.31 41.04
C PRO A 431 -10.92 8.01 40.46
N ILE A 432 -11.00 8.43 39.20
CA ILE A 432 -9.84 8.95 38.45
C ILE A 432 -9.95 10.47 38.28
N LEU A 433 -8.90 11.19 38.68
CA LEU A 433 -8.67 12.57 38.29
C LEU A 433 -7.78 12.59 37.04
N ALA A 434 -8.42 12.78 35.89
CA ALA A 434 -7.79 12.71 34.58
C ALA A 434 -7.00 13.98 34.23
N TRP A 435 -5.72 13.78 33.92
CA TRP A 435 -4.79 14.76 33.37
C TRP A 435 -4.22 14.23 32.03
N PRO A 436 -5.01 14.22 30.94
CA PRO A 436 -4.52 13.72 29.67
C PRO A 436 -3.39 14.60 29.11
N ILE A 437 -2.33 13.96 28.60
CA ILE A 437 -1.14 14.61 28.04
C ILE A 437 -1.19 14.56 26.50
N GLY A 438 -1.48 13.39 25.92
CA GLY A 438 -1.53 13.22 24.46
C GLY A 438 -2.08 11.86 23.99
N ILE A 439 -2.11 11.66 22.67
CA ILE A 439 -2.55 10.41 22.01
C ILE A 439 -4.03 10.09 22.37
N ASP A 440 -4.30 8.88 22.86
CA ASP A 440 -5.63 8.32 23.18
C ASP A 440 -6.16 8.78 24.55
N GLN A 441 -5.29 9.37 25.37
CA GLN A 441 -5.56 9.74 26.76
C GLN A 441 -6.72 10.73 26.92
N PHE A 442 -6.91 11.64 25.97
CA PHE A 442 -8.03 12.59 26.01
C PHE A 442 -9.37 11.90 25.84
N ASP A 443 -9.43 10.91 24.96
CA ASP A 443 -10.65 10.14 24.73
C ASP A 443 -10.89 9.20 25.92
N ASN A 444 -9.84 8.55 26.46
CA ASN A 444 -9.94 7.78 27.72
C ASN A 444 -10.43 8.65 28.90
N ALA A 445 -9.95 9.89 29.02
CA ALA A 445 -10.40 10.84 30.04
C ALA A 445 -11.88 11.20 29.87
N LYS A 446 -12.37 11.32 28.63
CA LYS A 446 -13.81 11.50 28.35
C LYS A 446 -14.62 10.25 28.71
N LEU A 447 -14.12 9.05 28.41
CA LEU A 447 -14.78 7.80 28.84
C LEU A 447 -15.01 7.82 30.35
N VAL A 448 -13.96 8.06 31.12
CA VAL A 448 -13.99 8.10 32.59
C VAL A 448 -14.92 9.19 33.11
N ALA A 449 -14.74 10.44 32.65
CA ALA A 449 -15.41 11.59 33.26
C ALA A 449 -16.82 11.86 32.74
N LYS A 450 -17.17 11.37 31.53
CA LYS A 450 -18.44 11.70 30.87
C LYS A 450 -19.32 10.48 30.64
N HIS A 451 -18.75 9.38 30.17
CA HIS A 451 -19.51 8.17 29.85
C HIS A 451 -19.77 7.32 31.10
N LEU A 452 -18.70 6.90 31.77
CA LEU A 452 -18.75 6.08 32.98
C LEU A 452 -19.06 6.90 34.24
N LYS A 453 -18.70 8.19 34.24
CA LYS A 453 -18.93 9.16 35.34
C LYS A 453 -18.21 8.80 36.65
N ILE A 454 -17.15 8.00 36.57
CA ILE A 454 -16.33 7.53 37.69
C ILE A 454 -15.06 8.37 37.90
N GLY A 455 -15.07 9.62 37.42
CA GLY A 455 -13.94 10.53 37.59
C GLY A 455 -14.21 11.95 37.11
N HIS A 456 -13.19 12.80 37.26
CA HIS A 456 -13.18 14.18 36.78
C HIS A 456 -11.99 14.39 35.86
N MET A 457 -12.10 15.34 34.94
CA MET A 457 -10.96 15.82 34.16
C MET A 457 -10.51 17.17 34.69
N ILE A 458 -9.21 17.36 34.88
CA ILE A 458 -8.67 18.67 35.27
C ILE A 458 -8.99 19.67 34.15
N THR A 459 -9.63 20.76 34.52
CA THR A 459 -9.96 21.86 33.62
C THR A 459 -9.06 23.04 33.92
N GLY A 460 -8.18 23.40 32.97
CA GLY A 460 -7.37 24.61 33.03
C GLY A 460 -7.92 25.66 32.09
N GLY A 461 -7.67 26.93 32.39
CA GLY A 461 -8.04 28.05 31.52
C GLY A 461 -7.50 27.83 30.10
N VAL A 462 -8.41 27.74 29.13
CA VAL A 462 -8.05 27.81 27.71
C VAL A 462 -7.43 29.18 27.46
N ASP A 463 -6.30 29.24 26.76
CA ASP A 463 -5.75 30.54 26.37
C ASP A 463 -6.70 31.26 25.40
N GLU A 464 -6.43 32.54 25.11
CA GLU A 464 -7.25 33.36 24.20
C GLU A 464 -7.42 32.75 22.79
N LYS A 465 -6.61 31.74 22.44
CA LYS A 465 -6.64 31.03 21.15
C LYS A 465 -7.35 29.68 21.22
N GLY A 466 -7.93 29.32 22.37
CA GLY A 466 -8.61 28.04 22.56
C GLY A 466 -7.65 26.85 22.69
N VAL A 467 -6.37 27.08 22.95
CA VAL A 467 -5.39 26.04 23.27
C VAL A 467 -5.45 25.76 24.77
N ALA A 468 -5.52 24.49 25.16
CA ALA A 468 -5.48 24.11 26.56
C ALA A 468 -4.11 24.49 27.16
N GLY A 469 -4.07 25.56 27.95
CA GLY A 469 -2.84 26.06 28.61
C GLY A 469 -2.26 25.03 29.58
N LYS A 470 -0.98 25.17 29.97
CA LYS A 470 -0.39 24.34 31.02
C LYS A 470 -1.22 24.46 32.30
N PHE A 471 -1.45 23.35 33.00
CA PHE A 471 -2.21 23.41 34.24
C PHE A 471 -1.40 24.10 35.33
N LYS A 472 -2.04 25.03 36.03
CA LYS A 472 -1.45 25.75 37.15
C LYS A 472 -1.81 25.08 38.47
N LYS A 473 -1.08 25.42 39.52
CA LYS A 473 -1.33 24.97 40.89
C LYS A 473 -2.82 24.98 41.26
N ASP A 474 -3.51 26.08 41.01
CA ASP A 474 -4.92 26.26 41.41
C ASP A 474 -5.86 25.34 40.62
N ASP A 475 -5.58 25.05 39.34
CA ASP A 475 -6.36 24.10 38.53
C ASP A 475 -6.24 22.68 39.09
N ILE A 476 -5.01 22.30 39.48
CA ILE A 476 -4.67 20.98 40.00
C ILE A 476 -5.27 20.80 41.40
N LEU A 477 -5.10 21.78 42.27
CA LEU A 477 -5.66 21.79 43.62
C LEU A 477 -7.19 21.72 43.58
N ALA A 478 -7.84 22.51 42.72
CA ALA A 478 -9.29 22.45 42.55
C ALA A 478 -9.75 21.06 42.04
N GLY A 479 -8.98 20.44 41.15
CA GLY A 479 -9.23 19.07 40.69
C GLY A 479 -9.13 18.04 41.83
N ILE A 480 -8.09 18.15 42.66
CA ILE A 480 -7.88 17.31 43.84
C ILE A 480 -9.04 17.45 44.83
N GLU A 481 -9.38 18.68 45.22
CA GLU A 481 -10.48 18.89 46.17
C GLU A 481 -11.82 18.39 45.61
N LYS A 482 -12.04 18.57 44.31
CA LYS A 482 -13.24 18.10 43.63
C LYS A 482 -13.35 16.57 43.65
N ILE A 483 -12.30 15.83 43.26
CA ILE A 483 -12.37 14.36 43.20
C ILE A 483 -12.49 13.75 44.60
N MET A 484 -11.83 14.35 45.59
CA MET A 484 -11.87 13.86 46.97
C MET A 484 -13.21 14.17 47.67
N GLY A 485 -13.83 15.31 47.34
CA GLY A 485 -15.10 15.76 47.90
C GLY A 485 -16.38 15.30 47.17
N ASP A 486 -16.27 14.78 45.94
CA ASP A 486 -17.44 14.33 45.16
C ASP A 486 -17.85 12.90 45.52
N GLU A 487 -18.58 12.75 46.63
CA GLU A 487 -19.05 11.44 47.12
C GLU A 487 -19.83 10.66 46.06
N LYS A 488 -20.55 11.34 45.16
CA LYS A 488 -21.31 10.68 44.10
C LYS A 488 -20.38 9.96 43.13
N VAL A 489 -19.37 10.66 42.60
CA VAL A 489 -18.39 10.05 41.68
C VAL A 489 -17.61 8.93 42.36
N ARG A 490 -17.26 9.10 43.65
CA ARG A 490 -16.57 8.07 44.43
C ARG A 490 -17.42 6.83 44.64
N ASN A 491 -18.71 6.99 44.94
CA ASN A 491 -19.65 5.88 45.09
C ASN A 491 -19.91 5.19 43.74
N GLU A 492 -20.10 5.94 42.65
CA GLU A 492 -20.25 5.39 41.31
C GLU A 492 -19.01 4.58 40.89
N ALA A 493 -17.80 5.08 41.16
CA ALA A 493 -16.56 4.34 40.93
C ALA A 493 -16.51 3.03 41.72
N LYS A 494 -16.83 3.08 43.01
CA LYS A 494 -16.85 1.91 43.89
C LYS A 494 -17.86 0.85 43.43
N GLU A 495 -19.11 1.24 43.19
CA GLU A 495 -20.17 0.34 42.71
C GLU A 495 -19.80 -0.29 41.37
N PHE A 496 -19.25 0.50 40.45
CA PHE A 496 -18.79 -0.01 39.16
C PHE A 496 -17.66 -1.03 39.35
N GLY A 497 -16.66 -0.71 40.18
CA GLY A 497 -15.52 -1.57 40.46
C GLY A 497 -15.89 -2.88 41.17
N GLU A 498 -16.85 -2.87 42.09
CA GLU A 498 -17.33 -4.07 42.78
C GLU A 498 -17.97 -5.08 41.80
N GLY A 499 -18.73 -4.60 40.81
CA GLY A 499 -19.31 -5.45 39.78
C GLY A 499 -18.32 -5.83 38.68
N PHE A 500 -17.44 -4.92 38.28
CA PHE A 500 -16.50 -5.11 37.17
C PHE A 500 -15.26 -5.91 37.57
N GLY A 501 -14.74 -5.70 38.78
CA GLY A 501 -13.52 -6.32 39.28
C GLY A 501 -13.69 -7.76 39.76
N SER A 502 -14.92 -8.28 39.85
CA SER A 502 -15.25 -9.60 40.40
C SER A 502 -15.03 -10.77 39.41
N GLY A 503 -13.88 -10.80 38.75
CA GLY A 503 -13.51 -11.82 37.77
C GLY A 503 -13.26 -11.26 36.37
N PHE A 504 -12.59 -12.04 35.52
CA PHE A 504 -12.35 -11.64 34.13
C PHE A 504 -13.70 -11.48 33.39
N PRO A 505 -13.95 -10.37 32.67
CA PRO A 505 -15.30 -10.07 32.21
C PRO A 505 -15.85 -11.13 31.26
N VAL A 506 -17.10 -11.54 31.49
CA VAL A 506 -17.78 -12.57 30.69
C VAL A 506 -17.87 -12.15 29.22
N SER A 507 -18.05 -10.86 28.95
CA SER A 507 -18.10 -10.37 27.57
C SER A 507 -16.76 -10.49 26.84
N SER A 508 -15.63 -10.46 27.56
CA SER A 508 -14.29 -10.70 27.03
C SER A 508 -14.05 -12.19 26.76
N VAL A 509 -14.52 -13.06 27.66
CA VAL A 509 -14.56 -14.52 27.42
C VAL A 509 -15.36 -14.83 26.17
N ASN A 510 -16.51 -14.18 25.99
CA ASN A 510 -17.33 -14.32 24.79
C ASN A 510 -16.64 -13.76 23.54
N GLY A 511 -15.92 -12.63 23.65
CA GLY A 511 -15.13 -12.07 22.55
C GLY A 511 -13.99 -12.98 22.10
N LEU A 512 -13.23 -13.53 23.05
CA LEU A 512 -12.20 -14.54 22.79
C LEU A 512 -12.81 -15.84 22.23
N GLY A 513 -13.95 -16.26 22.77
CA GLY A 513 -14.71 -17.40 22.30
C GLY A 513 -15.23 -17.21 20.88
N ALA A 514 -15.71 -16.02 20.51
CA ALA A 514 -16.16 -15.69 19.16
C ALA A 514 -14.95 -15.65 18.21
N PHE A 515 -13.87 -14.98 18.59
CA PHE A 515 -12.63 -14.99 17.82
C PHE A 515 -12.13 -16.41 17.56
N THR A 516 -12.17 -17.30 18.55
CA THR A 516 -11.66 -18.68 18.41
C THR A 516 -12.66 -19.67 17.79
N LYS A 517 -13.97 -19.55 18.04
CA LYS A 517 -14.99 -20.48 17.51
C LYS A 517 -15.57 -20.01 16.18
N ASP A 518 -15.84 -18.72 16.05
CA ASP A 518 -16.50 -18.19 14.87
C ASP A 518 -15.53 -17.97 13.71
N GLU A 519 -14.28 -17.58 13.99
CA GLU A 519 -13.24 -17.39 12.98
C GLU A 519 -12.22 -18.53 12.90
N LEU A 520 -11.94 -19.24 14.02
CA LEU A 520 -10.85 -20.25 14.08
C LEU A 520 -11.28 -21.70 14.41
N GLY A 521 -12.58 -22.01 14.57
CA GLY A 521 -13.07 -23.25 15.21
C GLY A 521 -12.98 -24.56 14.39
N ALA A 522 -12.86 -25.69 15.09
CA ALA A 522 -12.52 -27.03 14.56
C ALA A 522 -13.67 -27.92 14.02
N GLU A 523 -14.94 -27.56 14.21
CA GLU A 523 -16.09 -28.17 13.47
C GLU A 523 -16.59 -27.24 12.33
N SER A 524 -16.15 -25.98 12.35
CA SER A 524 -16.40 -24.97 11.32
C SER A 524 -15.37 -24.96 10.20
N THR A 525 -14.29 -25.74 10.33
CA THR A 525 -13.30 -25.97 9.27
C THR A 525 -13.85 -26.72 8.07
N GLU A 526 -14.99 -27.44 8.20
CA GLU A 526 -15.69 -28.07 7.07
C GLU A 526 -16.95 -27.32 6.60
N ASN A 527 -17.63 -26.54 7.47
CA ASN A 527 -18.94 -25.91 7.15
C ASN A 527 -19.03 -24.38 7.37
N LYS A 528 -17.99 -23.68 7.83
CA LYS A 528 -17.83 -22.21 7.60
C LYS A 528 -16.81 -21.93 6.50
N ALA A 529 -15.94 -22.91 6.22
CA ALA A 529 -15.23 -23.07 4.96
C ALA A 529 -16.17 -23.36 3.75
N SER A 530 -17.49 -23.35 3.93
CA SER A 530 -18.48 -23.49 2.85
C SER A 530 -19.20 -22.18 2.49
N ASN A 531 -19.01 -21.09 3.24
CA ASN A 531 -19.31 -19.73 2.75
C ASN A 531 -18.04 -18.96 2.35
N TYR A 532 -16.87 -19.37 2.85
CA TYR A 532 -15.60 -19.14 2.19
C TYR A 532 -15.06 -20.50 1.78
N LYS A 533 -15.37 -20.96 0.56
CA LYS A 533 -14.79 -22.19 -0.02
C LYS A 533 -13.34 -22.27 0.45
N LEU A 534 -12.95 -23.40 1.05
CA LEU A 534 -11.58 -23.91 0.99
C LEU A 534 -11.28 -24.13 -0.49
N GLN A 535 -11.07 -23.04 -1.23
CA GLN A 535 -10.47 -23.08 -2.54
C GLN A 535 -9.06 -23.55 -2.25
N THR A 536 -8.75 -24.79 -2.62
CA THR A 536 -7.47 -25.04 -3.30
C THR A 536 -7.15 -23.77 -4.07
N MET A 537 -6.09 -23.05 -3.69
CA MET A 537 -5.81 -21.73 -4.28
C MET A 537 -5.90 -21.91 -5.78
N ALA A 538 -6.86 -21.21 -6.37
CA ALA A 538 -7.18 -21.48 -7.74
C ALA A 538 -6.02 -20.99 -8.60
N ASP A 539 -5.73 -21.71 -9.66
CA ASP A 539 -4.69 -21.26 -10.57
C ASP A 539 -5.27 -20.14 -11.45
N ILE A 540 -4.53 -19.05 -11.64
CA ILE A 540 -4.74 -18.11 -12.73
C ILE A 540 -3.56 -18.25 -13.68
N PHE A 541 -3.86 -18.55 -14.93
CA PHE A 541 -2.86 -18.60 -15.98
C PHE A 541 -2.78 -17.24 -16.68
N VAL A 542 -1.58 -16.77 -16.98
CA VAL A 542 -1.36 -15.51 -17.70
C VAL A 542 -0.53 -15.81 -18.96
N LEU A 543 -1.08 -15.48 -20.13
CA LEU A 543 -0.44 -15.68 -21.44
C LEU A 543 -0.14 -14.32 -22.10
N PRO A 544 1.08 -13.80 -21.94
CA PRO A 544 1.51 -12.59 -22.65
C PRO A 544 1.81 -12.88 -24.12
N PHE A 545 1.75 -11.84 -24.94
CA PHE A 545 2.36 -11.85 -26.27
C PHE A 545 3.88 -11.60 -26.19
N LEU A 546 4.61 -11.86 -27.29
CA LEU A 546 6.07 -12.03 -27.28
C LEU A 546 6.89 -10.76 -27.05
N GLY A 547 6.31 -9.58 -27.25
CA GLY A 547 7.04 -8.31 -27.15
C GLY A 547 7.17 -7.79 -25.71
N GLN A 548 8.24 -7.03 -25.42
CA GLN A 548 8.44 -6.39 -24.11
C GLN A 548 7.26 -5.51 -23.68
N GLY A 549 6.59 -4.87 -24.66
CA GLY A 549 5.37 -4.08 -24.43
C GLY A 549 4.19 -4.88 -23.85
N HIS A 550 4.24 -6.21 -23.93
CA HIS A 550 3.22 -7.13 -23.46
C HIS A 550 3.69 -7.96 -22.26
N LEU A 551 4.93 -8.45 -22.31
CA LEU A 551 5.52 -9.25 -21.23
C LEU A 551 5.63 -8.45 -19.92
N LEU A 552 6.10 -7.19 -19.96
CA LEU A 552 6.28 -6.39 -18.75
C LEU A 552 4.94 -6.11 -18.04
N PRO A 553 3.88 -5.63 -18.70
CA PRO A 553 2.57 -5.49 -18.05
C PRO A 553 2.02 -6.81 -17.52
N ALA A 554 2.23 -7.94 -18.21
CA ALA A 554 1.76 -9.24 -17.73
C ALA A 554 2.50 -9.70 -16.46
N MET A 555 3.80 -9.46 -16.37
CA MET A 555 4.56 -9.70 -15.16
C MET A 555 4.09 -8.81 -14.01
N GLU A 556 3.90 -7.52 -14.24
CA GLU A 556 3.36 -6.62 -13.22
C GLU A 556 1.93 -6.99 -12.81
N LEU A 557 1.10 -7.49 -13.73
CA LEU A 557 -0.20 -8.06 -13.42
C LEU A 557 -0.07 -9.28 -12.49
N CYS A 558 0.84 -10.20 -12.77
CA CYS A 558 1.10 -11.35 -11.89
C CYS A 558 1.53 -10.91 -10.49
N LYS A 559 2.42 -9.91 -10.38
CA LYS A 559 2.83 -9.36 -9.07
C LYS A 559 1.65 -8.76 -8.32
N ASN A 560 0.85 -7.92 -8.98
CA ASN A 560 -0.33 -7.31 -8.39
C ASN A 560 -1.40 -8.35 -7.99
N LEU A 561 -1.60 -9.42 -8.77
CA LEU A 561 -2.53 -10.49 -8.42
C LEU A 561 -2.01 -11.43 -7.33
N SER A 562 -0.70 -11.46 -7.08
CA SER A 562 -0.11 -12.33 -6.05
C SER A 562 -0.50 -11.95 -4.63
N SER A 563 -0.99 -10.73 -4.40
CA SER A 563 -1.58 -10.31 -3.12
C SER A 563 -2.98 -10.87 -2.86
N HIS A 564 -3.60 -11.54 -3.84
CA HIS A 564 -4.99 -12.01 -3.81
C HIS A 564 -5.14 -13.55 -3.69
N ASN A 565 -4.13 -14.26 -3.18
CA ASN A 565 -4.20 -15.70 -2.86
C ASN A 565 -4.51 -16.65 -4.04
N TYR A 566 -4.12 -16.31 -5.27
CA TYR A 566 -4.10 -17.25 -6.41
C TYR A 566 -2.70 -17.84 -6.60
N ASN A 567 -2.60 -19.01 -7.25
CA ASN A 567 -1.32 -19.42 -7.86
C ASN A 567 -1.27 -18.84 -9.27
N LEU A 568 -0.27 -18.04 -9.58
CA LEU A 568 -0.13 -17.34 -10.85
C LEU A 568 0.88 -18.08 -11.71
N THR A 569 0.43 -18.64 -12.83
CA THR A 569 1.34 -19.28 -13.78
C THR A 569 1.47 -18.40 -15.02
N LEU A 570 2.62 -17.76 -15.18
CA LEU A 570 3.00 -17.06 -16.40
C LEU A 570 3.47 -18.09 -17.43
N ILE A 571 2.75 -18.25 -18.54
CA ILE A 571 3.05 -19.23 -19.57
C ILE A 571 3.72 -18.51 -20.75
N ILE A 572 5.00 -18.78 -20.97
CA ILE A 572 5.82 -18.16 -22.01
C ILE A 572 6.46 -19.21 -22.91
N PRO A 573 6.82 -18.88 -24.16
CA PRO A 573 7.72 -19.71 -24.94
C PRO A 573 9.16 -19.61 -24.44
N SER A 574 9.91 -20.71 -24.57
CA SER A 574 11.24 -20.90 -23.99
C SER A 574 12.34 -19.91 -24.43
N HIS A 575 12.18 -19.20 -25.55
CA HIS A 575 13.15 -18.18 -25.97
C HIS A 575 12.96 -16.83 -25.27
N LEU A 576 11.86 -16.63 -24.52
CA LEU A 576 11.63 -15.42 -23.71
C LEU A 576 12.12 -15.56 -22.27
N SER A 577 12.62 -16.73 -21.86
CA SER A 577 13.04 -16.99 -20.49
C SER A 577 14.15 -16.04 -20.03
N SER A 578 15.06 -15.65 -20.92
CA SER A 578 16.11 -14.65 -20.63
C SER A 578 15.58 -13.23 -20.41
N SER A 579 14.35 -12.94 -20.85
CA SER A 579 13.68 -11.65 -20.63
C SER A 579 12.94 -11.59 -19.29
N ILE A 580 12.90 -12.68 -18.53
CA ILE A 580 12.32 -12.72 -17.18
C ILE A 580 13.45 -12.52 -16.16
N PRO A 581 13.46 -11.41 -15.40
CA PRO A 581 14.42 -11.20 -14.32
C PRO A 581 14.30 -12.29 -13.25
N SER A 582 15.42 -12.74 -12.69
CA SER A 582 15.43 -13.73 -11.61
C SER A 582 14.66 -13.27 -10.36
N THR A 583 14.55 -11.96 -10.14
CA THR A 583 13.77 -11.36 -9.06
C THR A 583 12.26 -11.50 -9.24
N PHE A 584 11.77 -11.84 -10.43
CA PHE A 584 10.34 -11.96 -10.72
C PHE A 584 9.68 -13.08 -9.92
N THR A 585 10.25 -14.29 -9.94
CA THR A 585 9.75 -15.44 -9.18
C THR A 585 10.07 -15.35 -7.68
N GLN A 586 11.06 -14.52 -7.30
CA GLN A 586 11.36 -14.22 -5.90
C GLN A 586 10.36 -13.24 -5.28
N HIS A 587 9.61 -12.49 -6.10
CA HIS A 587 8.63 -11.52 -5.61
C HIS A 587 7.53 -12.18 -4.77
N SER A 588 7.07 -13.36 -5.17
CA SER A 588 6.08 -14.14 -4.43
C SER A 588 6.21 -15.62 -4.77
N SER A 589 6.13 -16.49 -3.76
CA SER A 589 6.12 -17.95 -3.93
C SER A 589 4.91 -18.46 -4.72
N LEU A 590 3.92 -17.59 -4.96
CA LEU A 590 2.72 -17.86 -5.74
C LEU A 590 2.93 -17.72 -7.25
N ILE A 591 4.04 -17.11 -7.67
CA ILE A 591 4.33 -16.85 -9.08
C ILE A 591 5.20 -17.97 -9.62
N HIS A 592 4.69 -18.62 -10.66
CA HIS A 592 5.36 -19.68 -11.39
C HIS A 592 5.53 -19.25 -12.85
N VAL A 593 6.63 -19.67 -13.45
CA VAL A 593 6.88 -19.51 -14.88
C VAL A 593 6.87 -20.89 -15.51
N VAL A 594 6.04 -21.06 -16.54
CA VAL A 594 6.01 -22.27 -17.36
C VAL A 594 6.54 -21.93 -18.73
N GLU A 595 7.64 -22.58 -19.08
CA GLU A 595 8.29 -22.44 -20.37
C GLU A 595 7.79 -23.54 -21.32
N ILE A 596 7.22 -23.13 -22.45
CA ILE A 596 6.85 -24.04 -23.52
C ILE A 596 7.99 -24.05 -24.53
N SER A 597 8.60 -25.22 -24.73
CA SER A 597 9.64 -25.40 -25.74
C SER A 597 9.10 -25.12 -27.14
N VAL A 598 9.64 -24.10 -27.79
CA VAL A 598 9.35 -23.78 -29.21
C VAL A 598 10.67 -23.83 -29.98
N SER A 599 10.73 -24.63 -31.05
CA SER A 599 11.88 -24.71 -31.95
C SER A 599 11.93 -23.45 -32.84
N SER A 600 13.12 -22.85 -32.93
CA SER A 600 13.41 -21.70 -33.80
C SER A 600 13.67 -22.08 -35.27
N ALA A 601 13.67 -23.36 -35.64
CA ALA A 601 13.96 -23.82 -37.00
C ALA A 601 12.71 -24.37 -37.72
N PRO A 602 12.43 -23.95 -38.97
CA PRO A 602 11.48 -24.68 -39.81
C PRO A 602 12.01 -26.11 -40.04
N PRO A 603 11.14 -27.13 -40.16
CA PRO A 603 11.58 -28.46 -40.54
C PRO A 603 12.33 -28.39 -41.86
N ALA A 604 13.59 -28.83 -41.87
CA ALA A 604 14.25 -29.16 -43.12
C ALA A 604 13.50 -30.33 -43.77
N ASP A 605 13.35 -30.24 -45.09
CA ASP A 605 13.01 -31.35 -46.00
C ASP A 605 11.52 -31.70 -46.19
N GLU A 606 10.76 -30.82 -46.86
CA GLU A 606 9.85 -31.28 -47.94
C GLU A 606 9.88 -30.30 -49.14
N PRO A 607 10.35 -30.73 -50.33
CA PRO A 607 10.35 -29.87 -51.53
C PRO A 607 8.91 -29.66 -52.01
N GLY A 608 8.29 -28.53 -51.65
CA GLY A 608 6.97 -28.13 -52.18
C GLY A 608 6.06 -27.36 -51.22
N SER A 609 6.39 -27.24 -49.93
CA SER A 609 5.63 -26.38 -49.00
C SER A 609 6.16 -24.95 -49.10
N GLY A 610 5.27 -23.98 -49.35
CA GLY A 610 5.66 -22.56 -49.46
C GLY A 610 6.25 -22.04 -48.15
N ILE A 611 7.07 -20.98 -48.23
CA ILE A 611 7.67 -20.26 -47.10
C ILE A 611 6.62 -20.10 -45.97
N GLY A 612 6.75 -20.91 -44.92
CA GLY A 612 5.87 -20.89 -43.75
C GLY A 612 5.96 -19.54 -43.03
N ASN A 613 4.88 -19.14 -42.34
CA ASN A 613 4.92 -17.96 -41.48
C ASN A 613 5.50 -18.40 -40.12
N PRO A 614 6.70 -17.95 -39.70
CA PRO A 614 7.34 -18.43 -38.49
C PRO A 614 6.48 -18.24 -37.22
N LEU A 615 5.71 -17.15 -37.16
CA LEU A 615 4.73 -16.91 -36.08
C LEU A 615 3.59 -17.95 -36.07
N HIS A 616 3.18 -18.43 -37.25
CA HIS A 616 2.15 -19.45 -37.35
C HIS A 616 2.63 -20.80 -36.83
N ASP A 617 3.84 -21.20 -37.22
CA ASP A 617 4.44 -22.46 -36.79
C ASP A 617 4.75 -22.44 -35.28
N GLN A 618 5.21 -21.29 -34.77
CA GLN A 618 5.36 -21.04 -33.34
C GLN A 618 4.03 -21.13 -32.58
N ASN A 619 2.94 -20.55 -33.08
CA ASN A 619 1.63 -20.65 -32.42
C ASN A 619 1.11 -22.09 -32.39
N ILE A 620 1.38 -22.89 -33.44
CA ILE A 620 1.04 -24.32 -33.45
C ILE A 620 1.80 -25.05 -32.33
N GLN A 621 3.13 -24.90 -32.28
CA GLN A 621 3.97 -25.52 -31.26
C GLN A 621 3.58 -25.07 -29.84
N MET A 622 3.32 -23.78 -29.66
CA MET A 622 2.85 -23.21 -28.40
C MET A 622 1.50 -23.81 -28.01
N GLY A 623 0.57 -23.96 -28.95
CA GLY A 623 -0.72 -24.59 -28.71
C GLY A 623 -0.62 -26.07 -28.31
N GLU A 624 0.30 -26.83 -28.91
CA GLU A 624 0.59 -28.21 -28.52
C GLU A 624 1.22 -28.29 -27.13
N GLY A 625 2.16 -27.41 -26.82
CA GLY A 625 2.78 -27.30 -25.50
C GLY A 625 1.79 -26.94 -24.41
N ILE A 626 0.91 -25.96 -24.64
CA ILE A 626 -0.17 -25.60 -23.70
C ILE A 626 -1.10 -26.80 -23.48
N LYS A 627 -1.49 -27.53 -24.54
CA LYS A 627 -2.33 -28.73 -24.40
C LYS A 627 -1.63 -29.83 -23.57
N SER A 628 -0.32 -30.00 -23.76
CA SER A 628 0.49 -30.93 -22.99
C SER A 628 0.53 -30.53 -21.51
N PHE A 629 0.84 -29.26 -21.23
CA PHE A 629 0.83 -28.67 -19.89
C PHE A 629 -0.52 -28.85 -19.19
N LEU A 630 -1.63 -28.53 -19.87
CA LEU A 630 -2.97 -28.72 -19.31
C LEU A 630 -3.35 -30.20 -19.12
N SER A 631 -2.65 -31.13 -19.78
CA SER A 631 -2.90 -32.57 -19.63
C SER A 631 -2.09 -33.17 -18.49
N THR A 632 -0.85 -32.70 -18.25
CA THR A 632 -0.04 -33.12 -17.09
C THR A 632 -0.58 -32.55 -15.79
N THR A 633 -1.25 -31.40 -15.84
CA THR A 633 -1.88 -30.74 -14.69
C THR A 633 -3.26 -31.31 -14.33
N SER A 634 -3.77 -32.33 -15.04
CA SER A 634 -5.13 -32.90 -14.86
C SER A 634 -5.45 -33.51 -13.49
N GLY A 635 -4.50 -33.50 -12.54
CA GLY A 635 -4.70 -33.85 -11.14
C GLY A 635 -4.97 -32.68 -10.20
N SER A 636 -4.83 -31.41 -10.64
CA SER A 636 -5.15 -30.22 -9.85
C SER A 636 -6.57 -29.70 -10.13
N ALA A 637 -7.13 -28.89 -9.22
CA ALA A 637 -8.43 -28.25 -9.40
C ALA A 637 -8.45 -27.36 -10.65
N ARG A 638 -9.60 -27.21 -11.31
CA ARG A 638 -9.75 -26.35 -12.50
C ARG A 638 -9.25 -24.92 -12.18
N PRO A 639 -8.36 -24.33 -13.01
CA PRO A 639 -7.98 -22.92 -12.89
C PRO A 639 -9.21 -22.00 -12.83
N ALA A 640 -9.10 -20.93 -12.04
CA ALA A 640 -10.16 -19.93 -11.90
C ALA A 640 -10.40 -19.20 -13.22
N CYS A 641 -9.33 -18.83 -13.92
CA CYS A 641 -9.38 -18.32 -15.28
C CYS A 641 -8.02 -18.40 -15.97
N VAL A 642 -8.01 -18.11 -17.27
CA VAL A 642 -6.82 -17.72 -18.00
C VAL A 642 -6.98 -16.27 -18.45
N VAL A 643 -5.98 -15.44 -18.16
CA VAL A 643 -5.82 -14.09 -18.68
C VAL A 643 -4.97 -14.17 -19.94
N ILE A 644 -5.57 -13.90 -21.10
CA ILE A 644 -4.94 -14.02 -22.41
C ILE A 644 -4.77 -12.61 -22.99
N ASP A 645 -3.53 -12.25 -23.32
CA ASP A 645 -3.27 -11.07 -24.15
C ASP A 645 -4.10 -11.16 -25.44
N VAL A 646 -4.76 -10.08 -25.86
CA VAL A 646 -5.65 -10.10 -27.03
C VAL A 646 -4.94 -10.61 -28.30
N MET A 647 -3.62 -10.39 -28.44
CA MET A 647 -2.79 -10.90 -29.54
C MET A 647 -2.58 -12.43 -29.48
N MET A 648 -2.83 -13.06 -28.34
CA MET A 648 -2.76 -14.50 -28.08
C MET A 648 -4.14 -15.19 -28.13
N SER A 649 -5.18 -14.48 -28.56
CA SER A 649 -6.58 -14.97 -28.62
C SER A 649 -6.78 -16.24 -29.46
N TRP A 650 -5.87 -16.55 -30.39
CA TRP A 650 -5.88 -17.82 -31.14
C TRP A 650 -5.80 -19.07 -30.23
N SER A 651 -5.29 -18.92 -29.00
CA SER A 651 -5.16 -20.00 -28.02
C SER A 651 -6.41 -20.20 -27.15
N LYS A 652 -7.39 -19.30 -27.20
CA LYS A 652 -8.56 -19.28 -26.29
C LYS A 652 -9.34 -20.59 -26.29
N ASP A 653 -9.53 -21.18 -27.47
CA ASP A 653 -10.29 -22.42 -27.64
C ASP A 653 -9.65 -23.59 -26.87
N ILE A 654 -8.34 -23.58 -26.64
CA ILE A 654 -7.65 -24.61 -25.86
C ILE A 654 -8.19 -24.62 -24.42
N PHE A 655 -8.38 -23.44 -23.84
CA PHE A 655 -8.86 -23.24 -22.48
C PHE A 655 -10.38 -23.39 -22.38
N VAL A 656 -11.14 -22.83 -23.34
CA VAL A 656 -12.60 -22.99 -23.42
C VAL A 656 -12.99 -24.47 -23.52
N ASN A 657 -12.28 -25.26 -24.34
CA ASN A 657 -12.53 -26.71 -24.46
C ASN A 657 -12.24 -27.50 -23.16
N ARG A 658 -11.44 -26.93 -22.25
CA ARG A 658 -11.20 -27.44 -20.90
C ARG A 658 -12.09 -26.77 -19.85
N HIS A 659 -13.09 -26.00 -20.28
CA HIS A 659 -14.01 -25.23 -19.45
C HIS A 659 -13.31 -24.21 -18.54
N ILE A 660 -12.12 -23.72 -18.91
CA ILE A 660 -11.43 -22.66 -18.15
C ILE A 660 -11.93 -21.30 -18.66
N PRO A 661 -12.46 -20.41 -17.79
CA PRO A 661 -12.91 -19.08 -18.19
C PRO A 661 -11.79 -18.26 -18.82
N VAL A 662 -12.05 -17.61 -19.96
CA VAL A 662 -11.09 -16.75 -20.65
C VAL A 662 -11.36 -15.28 -20.31
N VAL A 663 -10.33 -14.58 -19.89
CA VAL A 663 -10.34 -13.13 -19.64
C VAL A 663 -9.38 -12.50 -20.64
N SER A 664 -9.84 -11.53 -21.41
CA SER A 664 -8.99 -10.86 -22.39
C SER A 664 -8.26 -9.68 -21.77
N PHE A 665 -6.96 -9.59 -22.01
CA PHE A 665 -6.11 -8.53 -21.47
C PHE A 665 -5.56 -7.64 -22.58
N PHE A 666 -5.88 -6.36 -22.51
CA PHE A 666 -5.37 -5.30 -23.37
C PHE A 666 -4.19 -4.63 -22.66
N THR A 667 -3.00 -4.78 -23.22
CA THR A 667 -1.77 -4.12 -22.75
C THR A 667 -1.67 -2.65 -23.18
N SER A 668 -2.55 -2.23 -24.10
CA SER A 668 -2.77 -0.85 -24.55
C SER A 668 -3.82 -0.12 -23.70
N GLY A 669 -3.91 1.20 -23.89
CA GLY A 669 -4.97 2.04 -23.32
C GLY A 669 -6.34 1.77 -23.93
N ALA A 670 -7.40 2.14 -23.21
CA ALA A 670 -8.79 1.93 -23.62
C ALA A 670 -9.18 2.77 -24.85
N ILE A 671 -8.54 3.92 -25.08
CA ILE A 671 -8.77 4.81 -26.23
C ILE A 671 -8.75 4.04 -27.55
N THR A 672 -7.80 3.13 -27.74
CA THR A 672 -7.61 2.44 -29.02
C THR A 672 -8.81 1.56 -29.35
N SER A 673 -9.21 0.69 -28.41
CA SER A 673 -10.35 -0.21 -28.59
C SER A 673 -11.67 0.56 -28.73
N ALA A 674 -11.85 1.63 -27.96
CA ALA A 674 -13.03 2.51 -28.04
C ALA A 674 -13.10 3.24 -29.39
N MET A 675 -11.98 3.81 -29.86
CA MET A 675 -11.90 4.50 -31.15
C MET A 675 -12.11 3.55 -32.32
N ASP A 676 -11.54 2.34 -32.30
CA ASP A 676 -11.78 1.35 -33.35
C ASP A 676 -13.24 0.94 -33.45
N TYR A 677 -13.88 0.67 -32.31
CA TYR A 677 -15.31 0.35 -32.27
C TYR A 677 -16.18 1.52 -32.75
N GLY A 678 -15.89 2.72 -32.25
CA GLY A 678 -16.59 3.93 -32.63
C GLY A 678 -16.46 4.27 -34.12
N LYS A 679 -15.25 4.16 -34.69
CA LYS A 679 -14.98 4.30 -36.14
C LYS A 679 -15.86 3.34 -36.95
N TRP A 680 -15.96 2.08 -36.52
CA TRP A 680 -16.81 1.09 -37.17
C TRP A 680 -18.29 1.46 -37.10
N LYS A 681 -18.82 1.81 -35.91
CA LYS A 681 -20.23 2.20 -35.74
C LYS A 681 -20.60 3.49 -36.47
N ALA A 682 -19.68 4.44 -36.55
CA ALA A 682 -19.85 5.67 -37.30
C ALA A 682 -19.66 5.49 -38.82
N ASN A 683 -19.47 4.26 -39.30
CA ASN A 683 -19.28 3.91 -40.71
C ASN A 683 -18.21 4.73 -41.42
N VAL A 684 -17.09 5.04 -40.75
CA VAL A 684 -16.08 5.99 -41.28
C VAL A 684 -15.46 5.57 -42.62
N GLY A 685 -15.65 4.32 -43.04
CA GLY A 685 -15.17 3.81 -44.34
C GLY A 685 -15.78 4.50 -45.57
N ASP A 686 -16.93 5.16 -45.45
CA ASP A 686 -17.57 5.91 -46.53
C ASP A 686 -17.21 7.40 -46.56
N MET A 687 -16.35 7.85 -45.64
CA MET A 687 -15.97 9.26 -45.53
C MET A 687 -15.25 9.73 -46.80
N LYS A 688 -15.54 10.97 -47.20
CA LYS A 688 -14.89 11.64 -48.34
C LYS A 688 -13.76 12.57 -47.88
N PRO A 689 -12.79 12.91 -48.76
CA PRO A 689 -11.76 13.90 -48.44
C PRO A 689 -12.34 15.21 -47.89
N GLY A 690 -11.78 15.69 -46.78
CA GLY A 690 -12.24 16.88 -46.08
C GLY A 690 -13.34 16.65 -45.04
N GLU A 691 -13.98 15.47 -45.01
CA GLU A 691 -15.00 15.18 -44.00
C GLU A 691 -14.40 14.94 -42.61
N THR A 692 -15.13 15.37 -41.58
CA THR A 692 -14.88 15.04 -40.17
C THR A 692 -16.15 14.47 -39.58
N ARG A 693 -16.02 13.37 -38.84
CA ARG A 693 -17.16 12.65 -38.27
C ARG A 693 -17.00 12.48 -36.77
N VAL A 694 -17.99 12.95 -36.03
CA VAL A 694 -18.08 12.72 -34.58
C VAL A 694 -18.41 11.25 -34.35
N ILE A 695 -17.75 10.66 -33.36
CA ILE A 695 -18.00 9.28 -32.95
C ILE A 695 -19.08 9.30 -31.86
N PRO A 696 -20.25 8.66 -32.08
CA PRO A 696 -21.29 8.58 -31.06
C PRO A 696 -20.76 8.01 -29.75
N GLY A 697 -21.12 8.62 -28.62
CA GLY A 697 -20.69 8.18 -27.28
C GLY A 697 -19.28 8.61 -26.86
N LEU A 698 -18.48 9.20 -27.76
CA LEU A 698 -17.16 9.74 -27.45
C LEU A 698 -17.13 11.28 -27.57
N PRO A 699 -16.22 11.97 -26.85
CA PRO A 699 -16.08 13.42 -26.90
C PRO A 699 -15.87 13.97 -28.32
N THR A 700 -16.46 15.13 -28.62
CA THR A 700 -16.44 15.72 -29.97
C THR A 700 -15.03 16.08 -30.44
N GLU A 701 -14.11 16.40 -29.53
CA GLU A 701 -12.71 16.67 -29.83
C GLU A 701 -11.94 15.44 -30.36
N LEU A 702 -12.52 14.24 -30.22
CA LEU A 702 -11.99 12.99 -30.77
C LEU A 702 -12.57 12.65 -32.15
N ALA A 703 -13.40 13.52 -32.73
CA ALA A 703 -13.94 13.34 -34.07
C ALA A 703 -12.87 12.92 -35.08
N VAL A 704 -13.20 11.95 -35.93
CA VAL A 704 -12.29 11.36 -36.90
C VAL A 704 -12.34 12.18 -38.17
N ALA A 705 -11.19 12.70 -38.60
CA ALA A 705 -11.06 13.35 -39.90
C ALA A 705 -10.72 12.31 -40.98
N PHE A 706 -11.07 12.55 -42.24
CA PHE A 706 -10.68 11.67 -43.35
C PHE A 706 -9.16 11.42 -43.41
N ALA A 707 -8.36 12.42 -43.03
CA ALA A 707 -6.90 12.30 -42.94
C ALA A 707 -6.44 11.27 -41.90
N ASP A 708 -7.22 11.02 -40.84
CA ASP A 708 -6.91 10.02 -39.80
C ASP A 708 -7.02 8.59 -40.37
N LEU A 709 -7.88 8.36 -41.37
CA LEU A 709 -8.11 7.05 -41.99
C LEU A 709 -6.93 6.57 -42.86
N ASN A 710 -6.06 7.49 -43.27
CA ASN A 710 -4.95 7.24 -44.19
C ASN A 710 -3.58 7.11 -43.50
N ARG A 711 -3.55 6.96 -42.17
CA ARG A 711 -2.32 6.94 -41.35
C ARG A 711 -1.67 5.55 -41.13
N GLY A 712 -2.13 4.50 -41.83
CA GLY A 712 -1.57 3.13 -41.68
C GLY A 712 -0.14 2.92 -42.22
N PRO A 713 0.50 1.75 -41.96
CA PRO A 713 1.89 1.49 -42.31
C PRO A 713 2.17 1.70 -43.80
N ARG A 714 3.16 2.55 -44.10
CA ARG A 714 3.57 2.85 -45.47
C ARG A 714 4.48 1.74 -46.00
N GLY A 715 3.87 0.67 -46.51
CA GLY A 715 4.59 -0.39 -47.21
C GLY A 715 3.63 -1.34 -47.93
N GLY A 716 3.62 -1.32 -49.26
CA GLY A 716 3.04 -2.40 -50.07
C GLY A 716 1.68 -2.15 -50.74
N ARG A 717 1.39 -0.96 -51.27
CA ARG A 717 0.48 -0.86 -52.43
C ARG A 717 1.32 -0.78 -53.70
N GLY A 718 1.73 -1.95 -54.20
CA GLY A 718 2.56 -2.05 -55.38
C GLY A 718 2.58 -3.44 -55.98
N ARG A 719 1.47 -3.87 -56.59
CA ARG A 719 1.39 -4.53 -57.90
C ARG A 719 -0.08 -4.82 -58.21
N GLY A 720 -0.54 -4.28 -59.33
CA GLY A 720 -1.94 -4.28 -59.75
C GLY A 720 -2.55 -5.68 -59.82
N ARG A 721 -3.81 -5.76 -59.39
CA ARG A 721 -4.73 -6.78 -59.88
C ARG A 721 -5.71 -6.06 -60.80
N PRO A 722 -5.86 -6.49 -62.06
CA PRO A 722 -6.76 -5.82 -63.00
C PRO A 722 -8.20 -5.93 -62.48
N GLU A 723 -8.92 -4.81 -62.59
CA GLU A 723 -10.37 -4.75 -62.37
C GLU A 723 -11.05 -5.87 -63.14
N ARG A 724 -11.83 -6.71 -62.44
CA ARG A 724 -12.82 -7.56 -63.11
C ARG A 724 -14.17 -6.86 -63.02
N PRO A 725 -14.89 -6.68 -64.14
CA PRO A 725 -16.13 -5.95 -64.16
C PRO A 725 -17.24 -6.76 -63.47
N ASN A 726 -18.18 -6.00 -62.89
CA ASN A 726 -19.45 -6.41 -62.31
C ASN A 726 -20.06 -7.65 -62.98
N ARG A 727 -20.52 -8.62 -62.16
CA ARG A 727 -21.50 -9.62 -62.59
C ARG A 727 -22.70 -9.61 -61.63
N PRO A 728 -23.95 -9.68 -62.15
CA PRO A 728 -25.15 -9.38 -61.36
C PRO A 728 -25.51 -10.53 -60.42
N THR A 729 -26.26 -10.15 -59.39
CA THR A 729 -27.05 -11.01 -58.53
C THR A 729 -27.90 -11.98 -59.34
N ASP A 730 -27.72 -13.29 -59.14
CA ASP A 730 -28.79 -14.24 -59.38
C ASP A 730 -28.69 -15.43 -58.45
N GLY A 731 -29.83 -15.82 -57.88
CA GLY A 731 -29.96 -16.94 -56.97
C GLY A 731 -29.91 -18.28 -57.71
N THR A 732 -29.27 -19.28 -57.12
CA THR A 732 -29.72 -20.69 -57.16
C THR A 732 -28.82 -21.57 -56.29
N THR A 733 -29.47 -22.56 -55.70
CA THR A 733 -29.01 -23.59 -54.76
C THR A 733 -27.91 -24.50 -55.29
N GLY A 734 -26.90 -24.79 -54.46
CA GLY A 734 -25.91 -25.86 -54.62
C GLY A 734 -25.55 -26.53 -53.28
N PRO A 735 -25.15 -27.83 -53.27
CA PRO A 735 -25.28 -28.74 -52.12
C PRO A 735 -24.23 -28.53 -51.01
N PRO A 736 -24.45 -29.03 -49.78
CA PRO A 736 -23.60 -28.74 -48.64
C PRO A 736 -22.24 -29.44 -48.79
N LYS A 737 -21.16 -28.67 -48.87
CA LYS A 737 -19.80 -29.20 -48.81
C LYS A 737 -19.50 -29.63 -47.37
N ARG A 738 -19.23 -30.93 -47.20
CA ARG A 738 -18.65 -31.59 -46.02
C ARG A 738 -17.60 -30.70 -45.32
N MET A 739 -17.82 -30.43 -44.04
CA MET A 739 -16.76 -29.95 -43.13
C MET A 739 -15.67 -31.02 -43.06
N ARG A 740 -14.51 -30.73 -43.65
CA ARG A 740 -13.25 -31.37 -43.26
C ARG A 740 -12.77 -30.63 -42.01
N SER A 741 -12.79 -31.33 -40.88
CA SER A 741 -12.13 -30.94 -39.63
C SER A 741 -10.62 -30.85 -39.85
N GLY A 742 -10.10 -29.64 -40.06
CA GLY A 742 -8.68 -29.29 -39.93
C GLY A 742 -8.50 -28.31 -38.75
N PRO A 743 -7.31 -28.22 -38.14
CA PRO A 743 -7.08 -27.36 -36.98
C PRO A 743 -7.23 -25.87 -37.32
N PRO A 744 -7.57 -25.00 -36.34
CA PRO A 744 -7.91 -23.60 -36.60
C PRO A 744 -6.66 -22.79 -36.96
N SER A 745 -6.66 -22.18 -38.15
CA SER A 745 -5.58 -21.30 -38.61
C SER A 745 -5.70 -19.90 -37.98
N GLY A 746 -5.05 -19.70 -36.83
CA GLY A 746 -5.09 -18.46 -36.03
C GLY A 746 -4.48 -17.20 -36.68
N PHE A 747 -3.86 -17.30 -37.86
CA PHE A 747 -3.44 -16.13 -38.64
C PHE A 747 -3.76 -16.36 -40.12
N SER A 748 -5.03 -16.29 -40.48
CA SER A 748 -5.40 -16.06 -41.88
C SER A 748 -4.78 -14.73 -42.34
N ARG A 749 -4.10 -14.73 -43.50
CA ARG A 749 -3.54 -13.54 -44.20
C ARG A 749 -4.60 -12.45 -44.43
N ARG A 750 -5.02 -11.72 -43.40
CA ARG A 750 -5.79 -10.49 -43.53
C ARG A 750 -4.88 -9.35 -43.09
N GLY A 751 -4.69 -8.34 -43.95
CA GLY A 751 -4.01 -7.09 -43.59
C GLY A 751 -4.86 -6.25 -42.61
N PRO A 752 -4.32 -5.18 -42.01
CA PRO A 752 -5.03 -4.36 -41.02
C PRO A 752 -6.45 -4.00 -41.51
N PRO A 753 -7.45 -3.99 -40.61
CA PRO A 753 -8.84 -3.74 -41.00
C PRO A 753 -8.92 -2.41 -41.75
N THR A 754 -9.60 -2.42 -42.89
CA THR A 754 -9.83 -1.17 -43.62
C THR A 754 -10.81 -0.28 -42.84
N PRO A 755 -10.69 1.06 -42.93
CA PRO A 755 -11.63 1.98 -42.29
C PRO A 755 -13.08 1.55 -42.48
N GLY A 756 -13.85 1.49 -41.38
CA GLY A 756 -15.27 1.09 -41.40
C GLY A 756 -15.53 -0.42 -41.37
N GLN A 757 -14.51 -1.27 -41.26
CA GLN A 757 -14.71 -2.71 -40.97
C GLN A 757 -14.85 -2.97 -39.48
N LYS A 758 -15.51 -4.09 -39.13
CA LYS A 758 -15.62 -4.58 -37.75
C LYS A 758 -14.21 -4.69 -37.13
N PRO A 759 -13.96 -4.11 -35.94
CA PRO A 759 -12.69 -4.24 -35.25
C PRO A 759 -12.36 -5.71 -34.98
N ARG A 760 -11.10 -6.07 -35.20
CA ARG A 760 -10.63 -7.46 -34.99
C ARG A 760 -10.75 -7.90 -33.54
N TRP A 761 -10.46 -6.99 -32.62
CA TRP A 761 -10.48 -7.29 -31.20
C TRP A 761 -11.85 -7.80 -30.74
N LEU A 762 -12.96 -7.41 -31.39
CA LEU A 762 -14.28 -7.95 -31.08
C LEU A 762 -14.39 -9.46 -31.33
N ASP A 763 -13.73 -9.98 -32.38
CA ASP A 763 -13.67 -11.41 -32.64
C ASP A 763 -12.65 -12.11 -31.72
N GLU A 764 -11.58 -11.40 -31.36
CA GLU A 764 -10.51 -11.90 -30.48
C GLU A 764 -11.03 -12.10 -29.04
N VAL A 765 -11.82 -11.15 -28.52
CA VAL A 765 -12.46 -11.22 -27.19
C VAL A 765 -13.80 -11.96 -27.17
N ASP A 766 -14.29 -12.42 -28.34
CA ASP A 766 -15.52 -13.22 -28.39
C ASP A 766 -15.37 -14.49 -27.53
N GLY A 767 -16.35 -14.73 -26.65
CA GLY A 767 -16.31 -15.81 -25.67
C GLY A 767 -15.54 -15.50 -24.37
N SER A 768 -14.92 -14.32 -24.24
CA SER A 768 -14.32 -13.88 -22.97
C SER A 768 -15.39 -13.51 -21.95
N VAL A 769 -15.11 -13.78 -20.67
CA VAL A 769 -16.04 -13.50 -19.57
C VAL A 769 -15.89 -12.09 -18.98
N ALA A 770 -14.73 -11.46 -19.20
CA ALA A 770 -14.41 -10.09 -18.80
C ALA A 770 -13.20 -9.56 -19.58
N LEU A 771 -13.01 -8.23 -19.55
CA LEU A 771 -11.89 -7.54 -20.17
C LEU A 771 -11.07 -6.79 -19.11
N LEU A 772 -9.74 -6.93 -19.16
CA LEU A 772 -8.79 -6.15 -18.38
C LEU A 772 -8.05 -5.21 -19.31
N ILE A 773 -7.93 -3.93 -18.94
CA ILE A 773 -7.22 -2.93 -19.73
C ILE A 773 -6.15 -2.27 -18.88
N ASN A 774 -4.93 -2.15 -19.43
CA ASN A 774 -3.76 -1.56 -18.79
C ASN A 774 -3.88 -0.04 -18.63
N THR A 775 -4.92 0.46 -17.97
CA THR A 775 -5.18 1.89 -17.78
C THR A 775 -5.92 2.12 -16.46
N CYS A 776 -6.20 3.38 -16.11
CA CYS A 776 -6.93 3.74 -14.90
C CYS A 776 -8.01 4.80 -15.17
N ASP A 777 -8.87 5.04 -14.18
CA ASP A 777 -9.98 5.98 -14.30
C ASP A 777 -9.51 7.41 -14.57
N HIS A 778 -8.42 7.84 -13.93
CA HIS A 778 -7.84 9.17 -14.10
C HIS A 778 -7.36 9.43 -15.53
N LEU A 779 -7.00 8.38 -16.28
CA LEU A 779 -6.57 8.49 -17.67
C LEU A 779 -7.73 8.28 -18.65
N GLU A 780 -8.56 7.27 -18.43
CA GLU A 780 -9.40 6.73 -19.51
C GLU A 780 -10.78 6.22 -19.07
N ARG A 781 -11.33 6.67 -17.93
CA ARG A 781 -12.64 6.20 -17.44
C ARG A 781 -13.74 6.19 -18.51
N LEU A 782 -13.81 7.27 -19.30
CA LEU A 782 -14.79 7.40 -20.39
C LEU A 782 -14.69 6.27 -21.42
N PHE A 783 -13.47 5.86 -21.78
CA PHE A 783 -13.26 4.82 -22.78
C PHE A 783 -13.50 3.42 -22.20
N ILE A 784 -13.18 3.21 -20.92
CA ILE A 784 -13.50 1.97 -20.18
C ILE A 784 -15.02 1.77 -20.17
N ASP A 785 -15.78 2.80 -19.76
CA ASP A 785 -17.24 2.75 -19.68
C ASP A 785 -17.86 2.52 -21.08
N TYR A 786 -17.34 3.19 -22.12
CA TYR A 786 -17.78 3.00 -23.49
C TYR A 786 -17.58 1.55 -23.98
N ILE A 787 -16.43 0.94 -23.70
CA ILE A 787 -16.18 -0.46 -24.08
C ILE A 787 -17.08 -1.41 -23.28
N ALA A 788 -17.29 -1.16 -21.98
CA ALA A 788 -18.18 -1.96 -21.15
C ALA A 788 -19.63 -1.91 -21.66
N GLU A 789 -20.10 -0.72 -22.02
CA GLU A 789 -21.44 -0.54 -22.57
C GLU A 789 -21.59 -1.25 -23.92
N GLU A 790 -20.59 -1.17 -24.79
CA GLU A 790 -20.71 -1.73 -26.14
C GLU A 790 -20.52 -3.25 -26.19
N THR A 791 -19.64 -3.78 -25.36
CA THR A 791 -19.39 -5.24 -25.27
C THR A 791 -20.38 -5.95 -24.37
N LYS A 792 -21.05 -5.23 -23.46
CA LYS A 792 -21.89 -5.78 -22.39
C LYS A 792 -21.13 -6.76 -21.48
N LEU A 793 -19.80 -6.66 -21.46
CA LEU A 793 -18.92 -7.42 -20.57
C LEU A 793 -18.49 -6.54 -19.38
N PRO A 794 -18.12 -7.15 -18.24
CA PRO A 794 -17.34 -6.45 -17.23
C PRO A 794 -15.98 -6.01 -17.79
N VAL A 795 -15.63 -4.74 -17.60
CA VAL A 795 -14.37 -4.14 -18.07
C VAL A 795 -13.75 -3.35 -16.92
N TRP A 796 -12.47 -3.59 -16.64
CA TRP A 796 -11.76 -2.88 -15.58
C TRP A 796 -10.43 -2.32 -16.08
N GLY A 797 -10.19 -1.06 -15.72
CA GLY A 797 -8.86 -0.46 -15.76
C GLY A 797 -8.04 -0.99 -14.59
N ILE A 798 -6.91 -1.64 -14.88
CA ILE A 798 -6.03 -2.26 -13.89
C ILE A 798 -4.58 -1.76 -13.97
N GLY A 799 -4.31 -0.74 -14.78
CA GLY A 799 -2.99 -0.17 -14.99
C GLY A 799 -2.87 1.27 -14.50
N PRO A 800 -1.84 2.03 -14.88
CA PRO A 800 -0.68 1.58 -15.64
C PRO A 800 0.09 0.48 -14.89
N LEU A 801 0.37 -0.65 -15.54
CA LEU A 801 1.12 -1.77 -14.96
C LEU A 801 2.61 -1.51 -15.13
N LEU A 802 3.13 -0.59 -14.31
CA LEU A 802 4.55 -0.26 -14.21
C LEU A 802 5.18 -0.89 -12.96
N PRO A 803 6.51 -1.09 -12.94
CA PRO A 803 7.20 -1.69 -11.80
C PRO A 803 6.89 -1.03 -10.46
N GLU A 804 6.85 -1.80 -9.37
CA GLU A 804 6.57 -1.29 -8.02
C GLU A 804 7.48 -0.11 -7.61
N GLN A 805 8.76 -0.16 -8.01
CA GLN A 805 9.74 0.90 -7.78
C GLN A 805 9.31 2.22 -8.44
N PHE A 806 8.62 2.17 -9.60
CA PHE A 806 8.04 3.36 -10.22
C PHE A 806 7.06 4.04 -9.28
N TRP A 807 6.21 3.30 -8.59
CA TRP A 807 5.22 3.87 -7.67
C TRP A 807 5.84 4.33 -6.35
N LYS A 808 6.92 3.69 -5.90
CA LYS A 808 7.63 4.03 -4.66
C LYS A 808 8.53 5.26 -4.76
N SER A 809 8.93 5.63 -5.97
CA SER A 809 9.91 6.69 -6.28
C SER A 809 9.27 8.01 -6.73
N ALA A 810 8.00 8.25 -6.41
CA ALA A 810 7.35 9.52 -6.69
C ALA A 810 8.17 10.68 -6.09
N GLY A 811 8.61 11.61 -6.94
CA GLY A 811 9.45 12.74 -6.53
C GLY A 811 10.95 12.43 -6.35
N SER A 812 11.42 11.23 -6.66
CA SER A 812 12.84 10.87 -6.73
C SER A 812 13.25 10.40 -8.13
N ILE A 813 14.56 10.45 -8.40
CA ILE A 813 15.13 9.84 -9.62
C ILE A 813 14.94 8.33 -9.50
N LEU A 814 14.51 7.72 -10.62
CA LEU A 814 14.42 6.28 -10.78
C LEU A 814 15.69 5.76 -11.42
N HIS A 815 16.12 4.58 -10.99
CA HIS A 815 17.27 3.92 -11.59
C HIS A 815 16.81 2.72 -12.43
N ASP A 816 17.06 2.73 -13.74
CA ASP A 816 16.54 1.70 -14.66
C ASP A 816 17.16 0.34 -14.36
N HIS A 817 18.45 0.29 -14.01
CA HIS A 817 19.16 -0.96 -13.72
C HIS A 817 18.56 -1.78 -12.56
N GLU A 818 17.81 -1.15 -11.64
CA GLU A 818 17.12 -1.82 -10.54
C GLU A 818 15.91 -2.66 -11.02
N MET A 819 15.41 -2.39 -12.22
CA MET A 819 14.18 -2.99 -12.77
C MET A 819 14.38 -3.68 -14.12
N ARG A 820 15.34 -3.20 -14.92
CA ARG A 820 15.61 -3.60 -16.30
C ARG A 820 17.13 -3.77 -16.46
N SER A 821 17.65 -4.91 -16.03
CA SER A 821 19.09 -5.22 -16.10
C SER A 821 19.51 -5.77 -17.47
N ASP A 822 20.82 -5.78 -17.72
CA ASP A 822 21.48 -6.56 -18.78
C ASP A 822 21.29 -6.10 -20.24
N HIS A 823 21.11 -4.79 -20.46
CA HIS A 823 21.08 -4.23 -21.81
C HIS A 823 22.37 -3.49 -22.18
N LYS A 824 22.85 -3.72 -23.42
CA LYS A 824 24.02 -3.04 -23.96
C LYS A 824 23.68 -1.56 -24.27
N SER A 825 24.50 -0.66 -23.77
CA SER A 825 24.44 0.79 -24.01
C SER A 825 25.85 1.34 -24.17
N ASN A 826 26.02 2.38 -24.98
CA ASN A 826 27.28 3.13 -25.07
C ASN A 826 27.50 4.11 -23.90
N TYR A 827 26.48 4.34 -23.07
CA TYR A 827 26.58 5.13 -21.85
C TYR A 827 26.11 4.33 -20.64
N THR A 828 26.86 4.42 -19.56
CA THR A 828 26.42 3.96 -18.24
C THR A 828 25.32 4.87 -17.70
N GLU A 829 24.52 4.33 -16.78
CA GLU A 829 23.45 5.10 -16.14
C GLU A 829 24.01 6.33 -15.40
N ASP A 830 25.14 6.19 -14.71
CA ASP A 830 25.83 7.27 -14.00
C ASP A 830 26.28 8.41 -14.93
N GLU A 831 26.79 8.08 -16.13
CA GLU A 831 27.18 9.10 -17.13
C GLU A 831 25.95 9.88 -17.63
N VAL A 832 24.80 9.21 -17.80
CA VAL A 832 23.54 9.86 -18.18
C VAL A 832 23.07 10.81 -17.08
N ILE A 833 23.12 10.39 -15.81
CA ILE A 833 22.78 11.24 -14.65
C ILE A 833 23.68 12.46 -14.61
N GLN A 834 25.00 12.28 -14.63
CA GLN A 834 25.96 13.38 -14.57
C GLN A 834 25.74 14.39 -15.72
N TRP A 835 25.42 13.90 -16.91
CA TRP A 835 25.09 14.77 -18.03
C TRP A 835 23.81 15.57 -17.76
N LEU A 836 22.76 14.95 -17.25
CA LEU A 836 21.47 15.59 -16.93
C LEU A 836 21.57 16.60 -15.76
N GLU A 837 22.34 16.30 -14.72
CA GLU A 837 22.58 17.18 -13.56
C GLU A 837 23.29 18.48 -13.98
N SER A 838 24.10 18.42 -15.04
CA SER A 838 24.76 19.61 -15.59
C SER A 838 23.83 20.54 -16.39
N LYS A 839 22.54 20.16 -16.58
CA LYS A 839 21.58 20.92 -17.39
C LYS A 839 20.55 21.66 -16.53
N PRO A 840 20.01 22.80 -16.98
CA PRO A 840 18.91 23.48 -16.29
C PRO A 840 17.64 22.62 -16.16
N TYR A 841 16.82 22.92 -15.14
CA TYR A 841 15.52 22.27 -14.92
C TYR A 841 14.61 22.39 -16.15
N GLY A 842 13.96 21.29 -16.55
CA GLY A 842 12.98 21.25 -17.64
C GLY A 842 13.51 21.71 -19.01
N SER A 843 14.82 21.64 -19.26
CA SER A 843 15.46 22.18 -20.47
C SER A 843 15.83 21.12 -21.51
N VAL A 844 15.77 19.84 -21.16
CA VAL A 844 16.18 18.72 -22.01
C VAL A 844 14.96 18.06 -22.67
N ILE A 845 14.99 17.90 -24.00
CA ILE A 845 14.04 17.03 -24.70
C ILE A 845 14.61 15.61 -24.82
N TYR A 846 13.89 14.63 -24.29
CA TYR A 846 14.19 13.21 -24.47
C TYR A 846 13.56 12.71 -25.77
N ILE A 847 14.28 11.94 -26.58
CA ILE A 847 13.84 11.49 -27.91
C ILE A 847 14.06 9.98 -28.01
N SER A 848 12.96 9.21 -28.05
CA SER A 848 13.01 7.74 -28.14
C SER A 848 11.77 7.18 -28.82
N PHE A 849 11.99 6.26 -29.76
CA PHE A 849 10.93 5.57 -30.51
C PHE A 849 10.70 4.12 -30.03
N GLY A 850 11.27 3.73 -28.88
CA GLY A 850 11.17 2.38 -28.35
C GLY A 850 12.06 1.36 -29.07
N SER A 851 11.83 0.07 -28.81
CA SER A 851 12.70 -1.03 -29.27
C SER A 851 12.26 -1.67 -30.60
N GLU A 852 11.01 -1.48 -31.01
CA GLU A 852 10.37 -2.31 -32.04
C GLU A 852 10.24 -1.61 -33.40
N VAL A 853 9.85 -0.33 -33.42
CA VAL A 853 9.61 0.42 -34.67
C VAL A 853 10.03 1.87 -34.51
N GLY A 854 10.54 2.47 -35.57
CA GLY A 854 10.93 3.89 -35.58
C GLY A 854 10.69 4.55 -36.93
N PRO A 855 11.03 5.85 -37.05
CA PRO A 855 11.01 6.60 -38.30
C PRO A 855 11.82 5.92 -39.42
N SER A 856 11.55 6.30 -40.68
CA SER A 856 12.39 5.83 -41.80
C SER A 856 13.81 6.43 -41.74
N ILE A 857 14.75 5.86 -42.48
CA ILE A 857 16.11 6.44 -42.62
C ILE A 857 16.05 7.91 -43.02
N GLU A 858 15.19 8.28 -43.96
CA GLU A 858 15.08 9.69 -44.38
C GLU A 858 14.51 10.58 -43.28
N GLU A 859 13.54 10.11 -42.50
CA GLU A 859 12.97 10.88 -41.38
C GLU A 859 13.97 11.01 -40.23
N TYR A 860 14.80 9.99 -39.99
CA TYR A 860 15.91 10.09 -39.06
C TYR A 860 17.00 11.08 -39.51
N GLN A 861 17.29 11.15 -40.82
CA GLN A 861 18.16 12.18 -41.38
C GLN A 861 17.59 13.59 -41.15
N GLU A 862 16.29 13.77 -41.33
CA GLU A 862 15.62 15.05 -41.06
C GLU A 862 15.62 15.40 -39.56
N LEU A 863 15.44 14.42 -38.68
CA LEU A 863 15.59 14.59 -37.22
C LEU A 863 17.01 15.02 -36.86
N ALA A 864 18.04 14.36 -37.39
CA ALA A 864 19.44 14.73 -37.13
C ALA A 864 19.75 16.17 -37.58
N LYS A 865 19.33 16.56 -38.78
CA LYS A 865 19.46 17.96 -39.26
C LYS A 865 18.74 18.94 -38.33
N SER A 866 17.59 18.55 -37.80
CA SER A 866 16.81 19.40 -36.89
C SER A 866 17.53 19.59 -35.56
N LEU A 867 18.11 18.53 -35.02
CA LEU A 867 18.85 18.56 -33.75
C LEU A 867 20.21 19.27 -33.88
N GLU A 868 20.86 19.16 -35.04
CA GLU A 868 22.08 19.90 -35.36
C GLU A 868 21.87 21.41 -35.19
N GLU A 869 20.78 21.95 -35.74
CA GLU A 869 20.47 23.38 -35.71
C GLU A 869 19.63 23.84 -34.51
N SER A 870 18.98 22.92 -33.79
CA SER A 870 18.16 23.24 -32.62
C SER A 870 19.01 23.84 -31.48
N LYS A 871 18.43 24.79 -30.74
CA LYS A 871 19.05 25.34 -29.53
C LYS A 871 18.72 24.54 -28.27
N HIS A 872 17.75 23.63 -28.34
CA HIS A 872 17.34 22.81 -27.22
C HIS A 872 18.41 21.78 -26.87
N LEU A 873 18.51 21.47 -25.57
CA LEU A 873 19.32 20.36 -25.07
C LEU A 873 18.56 19.06 -25.32
N PHE A 874 19.23 18.00 -25.73
CA PHE A 874 18.52 16.76 -26.07
C PHE A 874 19.28 15.49 -25.66
N ILE A 875 18.52 14.45 -25.37
CA ILE A 875 18.99 13.07 -25.35
C ILE A 875 18.27 12.33 -26.48
N TRP A 876 19.01 11.69 -27.39
CA TRP A 876 18.43 10.93 -28.49
C TRP A 876 18.91 9.48 -28.47
N VAL A 877 17.95 8.56 -28.40
CA VAL A 877 18.18 7.11 -28.38
C VAL A 877 18.06 6.53 -29.79
N ILE A 878 19.06 5.74 -30.20
CA ILE A 878 19.13 5.09 -31.51
C ILE A 878 19.36 3.59 -31.30
N GLN A 879 18.38 2.78 -31.71
CA GLN A 879 18.46 1.33 -31.61
C GLN A 879 19.25 0.72 -32.79
N PRO A 880 19.92 -0.43 -32.60
CA PRO A 880 20.46 -1.21 -33.72
C PRO A 880 19.40 -1.48 -34.78
N GLY A 881 19.73 -1.31 -36.07
CA GLY A 881 18.79 -1.48 -37.17
C GLY A 881 17.75 -0.35 -37.36
N SER A 882 17.88 0.77 -36.62
CA SER A 882 17.01 1.96 -36.77
C SER A 882 16.85 2.37 -38.23
N GLY A 883 15.62 2.67 -38.66
CA GLY A 883 15.32 3.11 -40.02
C GLY A 883 15.00 1.99 -41.02
N LYS A 884 15.25 0.72 -40.68
CA LYS A 884 14.89 -0.42 -41.53
C LYS A 884 13.40 -0.75 -41.42
N THR A 885 12.80 -1.14 -42.55
CA THR A 885 11.41 -1.59 -42.63
C THR A 885 11.33 -3.12 -42.57
N GLY A 886 10.52 -3.69 -41.68
CA GLY A 886 10.33 -5.15 -41.59
C GLY A 886 9.52 -5.58 -40.37
N VAL A 887 9.25 -6.89 -40.25
CA VAL A 887 8.76 -7.49 -39.00
C VAL A 887 9.94 -7.52 -38.03
N PRO A 888 9.84 -6.95 -36.81
CA PRO A 888 10.94 -6.93 -35.86
C PRO A 888 11.42 -8.37 -35.53
N LYS A 889 12.75 -8.56 -35.42
CA LYS A 889 13.37 -9.88 -35.19
C LYS A 889 12.94 -10.52 -33.87
N SER A 890 12.53 -9.71 -32.88
CA SER A 890 11.92 -10.17 -31.62
C SER A 890 10.65 -11.01 -31.84
N PHE A 891 9.89 -10.76 -32.92
CA PHE A 891 8.72 -11.58 -33.31
C PHE A 891 9.08 -12.92 -33.97
N LEU A 892 10.35 -13.14 -34.32
CA LEU A 892 10.83 -14.35 -34.98
C LEU A 892 11.61 -15.28 -34.03
N GLY A 893 11.56 -15.03 -32.71
CA GLY A 893 12.20 -15.88 -31.71
C GLY A 893 13.73 -15.82 -31.68
N GLY A 894 14.33 -14.79 -32.29
CA GLY A 894 15.77 -14.55 -32.17
C GLY A 894 16.11 -14.07 -30.77
N ALA A 895 16.53 -14.98 -29.89
CA ALA A 895 17.38 -14.62 -28.77
C ALA A 895 18.58 -13.80 -29.29
N HIS A 896 19.13 -12.90 -28.47
CA HIS A 896 20.47 -12.37 -28.70
C HIS A 896 21.45 -13.55 -28.80
N THR A 897 21.65 -14.10 -29.99
CA THR A 897 22.66 -15.11 -30.23
C THR A 897 23.98 -14.36 -30.31
N ASP A 898 24.91 -14.70 -29.44
CA ASP A 898 26.30 -14.24 -29.42
C ASP A 898 27.11 -14.63 -30.68
N ASN A 899 26.45 -15.03 -31.78
CA ASN A 899 27.10 -15.21 -33.07
C ASN A 899 27.15 -13.85 -33.81
N GLU A 900 28.20 -13.11 -33.49
CA GLU A 900 28.85 -12.13 -34.35
C GLU A 900 29.00 -12.70 -35.78
N SER A 901 28.37 -12.08 -36.80
CA SER A 901 28.89 -12.11 -38.19
C SER A 901 28.14 -11.27 -39.22
N GLU A 902 26.97 -10.69 -38.94
CA GLU A 902 26.39 -9.64 -39.80
C GLU A 902 25.87 -8.49 -38.95
N GLU A 903 26.73 -7.51 -38.66
CA GLU A 903 26.34 -6.20 -38.14
C GLU A 903 25.39 -5.56 -39.15
N GLU A 904 24.09 -5.68 -38.92
CA GLU A 904 23.10 -5.06 -39.78
C GLU A 904 23.11 -3.54 -39.58
N GLU A 905 23.99 -2.83 -40.30
CA GLU A 905 24.11 -1.36 -40.30
C GLU A 905 22.73 -0.71 -40.43
N GLY A 906 22.28 -0.04 -39.36
CA GLY A 906 21.09 0.80 -39.33
C GLY A 906 21.46 2.27 -39.53
N TYR A 907 20.49 3.17 -39.37
CA TYR A 907 20.77 4.60 -39.35
C TYR A 907 21.64 4.96 -38.12
N TYR A 908 22.75 5.66 -38.36
CA TYR A 908 23.55 6.33 -37.34
C TYR A 908 23.91 7.75 -37.82
N PRO A 909 23.78 8.78 -36.98
CA PRO A 909 24.03 10.17 -37.36
C PRO A 909 25.53 10.50 -37.27
N GLU A 910 26.31 10.06 -38.26
CA GLU A 910 27.76 10.26 -38.28
C GLU A 910 28.16 11.75 -38.08
N GLY A 911 29.04 11.98 -37.10
CA GLY A 911 29.60 13.29 -36.78
C GLY A 911 28.62 14.27 -36.10
N LEU A 912 27.39 13.87 -35.80
CA LEU A 912 26.42 14.75 -35.12
C LEU A 912 26.88 15.08 -33.69
N ASP A 913 27.44 14.11 -32.98
CA ASP A 913 28.02 14.25 -31.64
C ASP A 913 29.08 15.37 -31.57
N ALA A 914 29.99 15.42 -32.54
CA ALA A 914 31.01 16.46 -32.64
C ALA A 914 30.41 17.85 -32.92
N LYS A 915 29.34 17.92 -33.72
CA LYS A 915 28.67 19.17 -34.09
C LYS A 915 27.81 19.75 -32.96
N VAL A 916 27.13 18.91 -32.20
CA VAL A 916 26.27 19.35 -31.08
C VAL A 916 27.04 19.50 -29.77
N GLY A 917 28.18 18.81 -29.62
CA GLY A 917 29.02 18.85 -28.44
C GLY A 917 28.22 18.57 -27.16
N LYS A 918 28.42 19.38 -26.11
CA LYS A 918 27.75 19.21 -24.81
C LYS A 918 26.23 19.45 -24.82
N ARG A 919 25.65 19.87 -25.95
CA ARG A 919 24.21 20.18 -26.10
C ARG A 919 23.36 18.93 -26.31
N GLY A 920 23.94 17.87 -26.88
CA GLY A 920 23.25 16.60 -27.16
C GLY A 920 23.94 15.40 -26.53
N LEU A 921 23.17 14.41 -26.12
CA LEU A 921 23.66 13.07 -25.74
C LEU A 921 23.02 12.04 -26.68
N ILE A 922 23.84 11.28 -27.43
CA ILE A 922 23.35 10.29 -28.40
C ILE A 922 23.61 8.89 -27.83
N ILE A 923 22.55 8.24 -27.35
CA ILE A 923 22.62 6.90 -26.77
C ILE A 923 22.36 5.88 -27.87
N THR A 924 23.27 4.92 -28.03
CA THR A 924 23.09 3.74 -28.90
C THR A 924 22.79 2.51 -28.05
N GLY A 925 21.79 1.73 -28.47
CA GLY A 925 21.28 0.61 -27.68
C GLY A 925 20.25 1.06 -26.64
N TRP A 926 20.32 0.50 -25.43
CA TRP A 926 19.34 0.78 -24.38
C TRP A 926 19.57 2.10 -23.67
N ALA A 927 18.50 2.85 -23.39
CA ALA A 927 18.56 4.07 -22.61
C ALA A 927 17.82 3.88 -21.28
N PRO A 928 18.32 4.44 -20.16
CA PRO A 928 17.65 4.38 -18.88
C PRO A 928 16.42 5.31 -18.88
N GLN A 929 15.32 4.87 -19.48
CA GLN A 929 14.16 5.72 -19.81
C GLN A 929 13.44 6.22 -18.56
N LEU A 930 13.22 5.38 -17.55
CA LEU A 930 12.53 5.80 -16.31
C LEU A 930 13.37 6.82 -15.56
N LEU A 931 14.69 6.66 -15.57
CA LEU A 931 15.61 7.65 -15.04
C LEU A 931 15.52 8.98 -15.76
N ILE A 932 15.63 8.97 -17.09
CA ILE A 932 15.60 10.19 -17.90
C ILE A 932 14.26 10.90 -17.68
N LEU A 933 13.15 10.19 -17.72
CA LEU A 933 11.81 10.75 -17.49
C LEU A 933 11.60 11.25 -16.05
N SER A 934 12.28 10.67 -15.06
CA SER A 934 12.19 11.10 -13.66
C SER A 934 13.13 12.26 -13.32
N HIS A 935 14.07 12.59 -14.21
CA HIS A 935 15.07 13.60 -13.93
C HIS A 935 14.50 15.04 -14.07
N PRO A 936 14.70 15.92 -13.08
CA PRO A 936 14.27 17.33 -13.10
C PRO A 936 14.60 18.15 -14.35
N SER A 937 15.74 17.85 -14.99
CA SER A 937 16.18 18.54 -16.22
C SER A 937 15.37 18.16 -17.46
N THR A 938 14.62 17.06 -17.44
CA THR A 938 13.79 16.62 -18.57
C THR A 938 12.55 17.49 -18.68
N GLY A 939 12.44 18.23 -19.78
CA GLY A 939 11.38 19.20 -20.06
C GLY A 939 10.29 18.71 -20.99
N GLY A 940 10.56 17.65 -21.75
CA GLY A 940 9.61 17.05 -22.69
C GLY A 940 10.12 15.75 -23.31
N PHE A 941 9.20 14.98 -23.89
CA PHE A 941 9.49 13.67 -24.48
C PHE A 941 8.95 13.58 -25.92
N LEU A 942 9.83 13.52 -26.91
CA LEU A 942 9.47 13.12 -28.26
C LEU A 942 9.37 11.59 -28.32
N SER A 943 8.14 11.10 -28.51
CA SER A 943 7.82 9.69 -28.37
C SER A 943 7.01 9.16 -29.55
N HIS A 944 7.19 7.88 -29.84
CA HIS A 944 6.31 7.10 -30.72
C HIS A 944 4.91 6.84 -30.13
N CYS A 945 4.66 7.21 -28.87
CA CYS A 945 3.38 7.00 -28.17
C CYS A 945 2.97 5.54 -28.00
N GLY A 946 3.93 4.62 -27.86
CA GLY A 946 3.65 3.31 -27.29
C GLY A 946 3.10 3.46 -25.88
N TRP A 947 2.14 2.62 -25.50
CA TRP A 947 1.37 2.83 -24.28
C TRP A 947 2.23 2.88 -23.01
N ASN A 948 3.18 1.96 -22.85
CA ASN A 948 4.09 1.93 -21.69
C ASN A 948 4.92 3.23 -21.58
N SER A 949 5.57 3.67 -22.67
CA SER A 949 6.30 4.95 -22.69
C SER A 949 5.40 6.15 -22.42
N THR A 950 4.13 6.08 -22.84
CA THR A 950 3.15 7.15 -22.63
C THR A 950 2.81 7.30 -21.15
N VAL A 951 2.47 6.20 -20.48
CA VAL A 951 2.10 6.21 -19.06
C VAL A 951 3.29 6.44 -18.13
N GLU A 952 4.51 6.03 -18.51
CA GLU A 952 5.74 6.38 -17.80
C GLU A 952 5.98 7.90 -17.79
N ALA A 953 5.81 8.56 -18.94
CA ALA A 953 6.00 10.00 -19.05
C ALA A 953 4.89 10.80 -18.35
N ILE A 954 3.62 10.39 -18.50
CA ILE A 954 2.50 11.02 -17.77
C ILE A 954 2.70 10.87 -16.26
N GLY A 955 3.06 9.68 -15.78
CA GLY A 955 3.29 9.43 -14.36
C GLY A 955 4.45 10.24 -13.76
N ARG A 956 5.33 10.80 -14.60
CA ARG A 956 6.40 11.73 -14.22
C ARG A 956 6.12 13.19 -14.57
N GLY A 957 4.91 13.48 -15.06
CA GLY A 957 4.50 14.82 -15.45
C GLY A 957 5.30 15.41 -16.62
N VAL A 958 5.86 14.56 -17.48
CA VAL A 958 6.64 14.98 -18.65
C VAL A 958 5.71 15.14 -19.85
N PRO A 959 5.62 16.33 -20.48
CA PRO A 959 4.78 16.53 -21.65
C PRO A 959 5.35 15.81 -22.88
N ILE A 960 4.47 15.35 -23.78
CA ILE A 960 4.86 14.48 -24.90
C ILE A 960 4.69 15.19 -26.26
N LEU A 961 5.74 15.21 -27.09
CA LEU A 961 5.64 15.49 -28.52
C LEU A 961 5.41 14.15 -29.25
N ALA A 962 4.17 13.93 -29.66
CA ALA A 962 3.71 12.68 -30.21
C ALA A 962 4.09 12.53 -31.69
N TRP A 963 4.87 11.49 -32.01
CA TRP A 963 5.23 11.04 -33.35
C TRP A 963 4.86 9.56 -33.54
N PRO A 964 3.56 9.24 -33.69
CA PRO A 964 3.11 7.86 -33.85
C PRO A 964 3.58 7.23 -35.18
N ILE A 965 3.93 5.95 -35.13
CA ILE A 965 4.47 5.20 -36.28
C ILE A 965 3.48 4.12 -36.77
N ARG A 966 2.85 3.37 -35.86
CA ARG A 966 1.93 2.27 -36.19
C ARG A 966 0.87 2.02 -35.12
N GLY A 967 -0.21 1.33 -35.50
CA GLY A 967 -1.13 0.70 -34.56
C GLY A 967 -1.81 1.68 -33.60
N ASP A 968 -1.89 1.27 -32.34
CA ASP A 968 -2.50 1.99 -31.22
C ASP A 968 -1.87 3.36 -30.94
N GLN A 969 -0.61 3.54 -31.36
CA GLN A 969 0.15 4.79 -31.17
C GLN A 969 -0.58 6.02 -31.70
N PHE A 970 -1.33 5.91 -32.80
CA PHE A 970 -2.06 7.03 -33.37
C PHE A 970 -3.23 7.48 -32.48
N ASP A 971 -3.94 6.54 -31.87
CA ASP A 971 -5.04 6.84 -30.95
C ASP A 971 -4.48 7.32 -29.60
N ASN A 972 -3.36 6.77 -29.12
CA ASN A 972 -2.63 7.29 -27.94
C ASN A 972 -2.18 8.74 -28.16
N ALA A 973 -1.61 9.06 -29.32
CA ALA A 973 -1.23 10.43 -29.69
C ALA A 973 -2.43 11.38 -29.73
N LYS A 974 -3.59 10.90 -30.17
CA LYS A 974 -4.84 11.66 -30.19
C LYS A 974 -5.38 11.89 -28.78
N LEU A 975 -5.33 10.89 -27.90
CA LEU A 975 -5.66 11.00 -26.48
C LEU A 975 -4.84 12.14 -25.83
N LEU A 976 -3.51 12.11 -25.99
CA LEU A 976 -2.59 13.10 -25.43
C LEU A 976 -2.90 14.52 -25.91
N ALA A 977 -3.04 14.70 -27.23
CA ALA A 977 -3.18 16.03 -27.83
C ALA A 977 -4.60 16.62 -27.73
N LYS A 978 -5.63 15.77 -27.74
CA LYS A 978 -7.03 16.23 -27.84
C LYS A 978 -7.81 16.11 -26.55
N HIS A 979 -7.54 15.11 -25.72
CA HIS A 979 -8.35 14.82 -24.53
C HIS A 979 -7.60 15.14 -23.24
N LEU A 980 -6.44 14.52 -23.00
CA LEU A 980 -5.67 14.73 -21.76
C LEU A 980 -4.93 16.07 -21.72
N LYS A 981 -4.65 16.65 -22.91
CA LYS A 981 -3.90 17.91 -23.07
C LYS A 981 -2.48 17.87 -22.46
N THR A 982 -1.87 16.69 -22.43
CA THR A 982 -0.52 16.45 -21.91
C THR A 982 0.54 16.32 -23.00
N GLY A 983 0.17 16.59 -24.26
CA GLY A 983 1.13 16.57 -25.36
C GLY A 983 0.66 17.32 -26.60
N ASN A 984 1.58 17.49 -27.55
CA ASN A 984 1.28 18.01 -28.89
C ASN A 984 1.54 16.94 -29.95
N LEU A 985 0.77 16.93 -31.03
CA LEU A 985 1.04 16.08 -32.19
C LEU A 985 2.07 16.75 -33.10
N ILE A 986 3.09 16.00 -33.53
CA ILE A 986 3.97 16.45 -34.61
C ILE A 986 3.17 16.45 -35.93
N SER A 987 3.26 17.53 -36.71
CA SER A 987 2.51 17.64 -37.95
C SER A 987 3.43 18.07 -39.07
N SER A 988 3.42 17.31 -40.16
CA SER A 988 3.84 17.80 -41.47
C SER A 988 2.67 18.57 -42.10
N GLY A 989 2.96 19.54 -42.97
CA GLY A 989 1.92 20.12 -43.84
C GLY A 989 1.20 19.00 -44.62
N ALA A 990 -0.13 19.05 -44.69
CA ALA A 990 -0.90 18.09 -45.48
C ALA A 990 -0.55 18.25 -46.96
N ASN A 991 -0.36 17.14 -47.68
CA ASN A 991 -0.23 17.19 -49.14
C ASN A 991 -1.59 17.48 -49.81
N GLU A 992 -1.60 17.70 -51.13
CA GLU A 992 -2.82 18.01 -51.92
C GLU A 992 -3.94 16.96 -51.79
N GLU A 993 -3.62 15.74 -51.32
CA GLU A 993 -4.56 14.62 -51.11
C GLU A 993 -5.04 14.51 -49.65
N GLY A 994 -4.67 15.46 -48.78
CA GLY A 994 -5.01 15.45 -47.35
C GLY A 994 -4.27 14.39 -46.53
N ARG A 995 -3.18 13.82 -47.06
CA ARG A 995 -2.32 12.87 -46.34
C ARG A 995 -1.18 13.61 -45.64
N PRO A 996 -0.76 13.17 -44.44
CA PRO A 996 0.44 13.73 -43.81
C PRO A 996 1.65 13.54 -44.73
N GLY A 997 2.47 14.57 -44.99
CA GLY A 997 3.75 14.40 -45.68
C GLY A 997 4.76 13.58 -44.85
N LYS A 998 5.88 13.17 -45.45
CA LYS A 998 7.06 12.79 -44.64
C LYS A 998 7.47 14.01 -43.79
N LEU A 999 7.84 13.78 -42.55
CA LEU A 999 8.28 14.87 -41.67
C LEU A 999 9.63 15.40 -42.14
N LYS A 1000 9.69 16.72 -42.32
CA LYS A 1000 10.93 17.43 -42.64
C LYS A 1000 11.52 18.02 -41.38
N LYS A 1001 12.80 18.38 -41.47
CA LYS A 1001 13.54 19.08 -40.43
C LYS A 1001 12.74 20.24 -39.80
N ASP A 1002 12.14 21.10 -40.61
CA ASP A 1002 11.42 22.28 -40.11
C ASP A 1002 10.13 21.92 -39.35
N ASP A 1003 9.45 20.83 -39.74
CA ASP A 1003 8.28 20.31 -39.02
C ASP A 1003 8.68 19.82 -37.61
N ILE A 1004 9.83 19.14 -37.54
CA ILE A 1004 10.41 18.60 -36.30
C ILE A 1004 10.84 19.74 -35.38
N ALA A 1005 11.59 20.70 -35.92
CA ALA A 1005 12.02 21.88 -35.18
C ALA A 1005 10.82 22.65 -34.61
N ALA A 1006 9.80 22.90 -35.43
CA ALA A 1006 8.59 23.59 -34.98
C ALA A 1006 7.82 22.79 -33.92
N GLY A 1007 7.79 21.46 -34.02
CA GLY A 1007 7.20 20.59 -33.00
C GLY A 1007 7.93 20.65 -31.66
N VAL A 1008 9.27 20.59 -31.68
CA VAL A 1008 10.11 20.69 -30.49
C VAL A 1008 9.96 22.06 -29.83
N GLU A 1009 10.07 23.14 -30.60
CA GLU A 1009 9.88 24.51 -30.08
C GLU A 1009 8.49 24.70 -29.47
N ARG A 1010 7.45 24.15 -30.12
CA ARG A 1010 6.09 24.19 -29.58
C ARG A 1010 6.00 23.50 -28.24
N LEU A 1011 6.40 22.23 -28.14
CA LEU A 1011 6.29 21.48 -26.88
C LEU A 1011 7.09 22.16 -25.76
N MET A 1012 8.33 22.56 -26.06
CA MET A 1012 9.24 23.14 -25.06
C MET A 1012 8.82 24.55 -24.63
N GLY A 1013 7.95 25.24 -25.38
CA GLY A 1013 7.37 26.54 -25.05
C GLY A 1013 5.89 26.50 -24.61
N ASP A 1014 5.24 25.33 -24.58
CA ASP A 1014 3.82 25.18 -24.26
C ASP A 1014 3.64 24.93 -22.75
N ASP A 1015 3.56 26.02 -21.99
CA ASP A 1015 3.40 25.94 -20.54
C ASP A 1015 2.04 25.38 -20.11
N GLU A 1016 0.99 25.50 -20.94
CA GLU A 1016 -0.31 24.89 -20.65
C GLU A 1016 -0.20 23.37 -20.67
N VAL A 1017 0.36 22.81 -21.74
CA VAL A 1017 0.60 21.36 -21.86
C VAL A 1017 1.54 20.85 -20.77
N ARG A 1018 2.60 21.60 -20.45
CA ARG A 1018 3.53 21.25 -19.37
C ARG A 1018 2.86 21.24 -18.00
N ASN A 1019 2.06 22.25 -17.70
CA ASN A 1019 1.34 22.33 -16.42
C ASN A 1019 0.28 21.24 -16.31
N GLN A 1020 -0.41 20.94 -17.40
CA GLN A 1020 -1.37 19.85 -17.44
C GLN A 1020 -0.70 18.48 -17.24
N ALA A 1021 0.44 18.23 -17.90
CA ALA A 1021 1.22 17.01 -17.68
C ALA A 1021 1.63 16.88 -16.22
N LYS A 1022 2.16 17.95 -15.61
CA LYS A 1022 2.51 17.97 -14.18
C LYS A 1022 1.31 17.72 -13.28
N GLU A 1023 0.17 18.35 -13.55
CA GLU A 1023 -1.03 18.20 -12.72
C GLU A 1023 -1.55 16.76 -12.78
N LEU A 1024 -1.64 16.18 -13.98
CA LEU A 1024 -2.02 14.78 -14.13
C LEU A 1024 -0.98 13.84 -13.51
N GLY A 1025 0.31 14.19 -13.56
CA GLY A 1025 1.38 13.44 -12.89
C GLY A 1025 1.22 13.37 -11.36
N LYS A 1026 0.65 14.42 -10.73
CA LYS A 1026 0.41 14.44 -9.28
C LYS A 1026 -0.56 13.37 -8.81
N GLU A 1027 -1.51 12.97 -9.65
CA GLU A 1027 -2.44 11.87 -9.35
C GLU A 1027 -1.71 10.54 -9.11
N PHE A 1028 -0.47 10.43 -9.57
CA PHE A 1028 0.38 9.25 -9.43
C PHE A 1028 1.45 9.40 -8.34
N GLU A 1029 1.56 10.56 -7.67
CA GLU A 1029 2.55 10.77 -6.59
C GLU A 1029 2.25 9.95 -5.33
N SER A 1030 0.98 9.58 -5.11
CA SER A 1030 0.58 8.73 -3.98
C SER A 1030 0.88 7.24 -4.20
N GLY A 1031 1.36 6.84 -5.38
CA GLY A 1031 1.68 5.46 -5.73
C GLY A 1031 0.75 4.88 -6.79
N PHE A 1032 0.62 3.54 -6.80
CA PHE A 1032 -0.22 2.82 -7.77
C PHE A 1032 -1.67 3.30 -7.69
N PRO A 1033 -2.39 3.52 -8.82
CA PRO A 1033 -3.67 4.22 -8.79
C PRO A 1033 -4.75 3.46 -8.02
N VAL A 1034 -5.47 4.17 -7.14
CA VAL A 1034 -6.56 3.58 -6.33
C VAL A 1034 -7.65 2.94 -7.19
N SER A 1035 -8.00 3.55 -8.33
CA SER A 1035 -8.96 2.98 -9.27
C SER A 1035 -8.52 1.62 -9.82
N SER A 1036 -7.22 1.41 -9.96
CA SER A 1036 -6.63 0.18 -10.50
C SER A 1036 -6.58 -0.92 -9.46
N VAL A 1037 -6.30 -0.56 -8.19
CA VAL A 1037 -6.49 -1.44 -7.04
C VAL A 1037 -7.96 -1.90 -6.96
N ASN A 1038 -8.91 -0.97 -7.09
CA ASN A 1038 -10.34 -1.28 -7.09
C ASN A 1038 -10.73 -2.15 -8.29
N GLY A 1039 -10.19 -1.88 -9.48
CA GLY A 1039 -10.42 -2.68 -10.69
C GLY A 1039 -9.93 -4.11 -10.56
N LEU A 1040 -8.73 -4.30 -9.98
CA LEU A 1040 -8.18 -5.62 -9.66
C LEU A 1040 -9.02 -6.34 -8.60
N GLY A 1041 -9.44 -5.64 -7.55
CA GLY A 1041 -10.34 -6.18 -6.53
C GLY A 1041 -11.68 -6.67 -7.13
N ALA A 1042 -12.31 -5.84 -7.96
CA ALA A 1042 -13.56 -6.19 -8.65
C ALA A 1042 -13.38 -7.38 -9.61
N PHE A 1043 -12.24 -7.46 -10.30
CA PHE A 1043 -11.88 -8.61 -11.12
C PHE A 1043 -11.74 -9.89 -10.29
N VAL A 1044 -11.05 -9.82 -9.15
CA VAL A 1044 -10.87 -10.95 -8.22
C VAL A 1044 -12.20 -11.42 -7.66
N GLU A 1045 -13.08 -10.51 -7.23
CA GLU A 1045 -14.43 -10.83 -6.76
C GLU A 1045 -15.24 -11.51 -7.88
N PHE A 1046 -15.19 -10.96 -9.09
CA PHE A 1046 -15.91 -11.51 -10.24
C PHE A 1046 -15.44 -12.94 -10.57
N ILE A 1047 -14.14 -13.18 -10.67
CA ILE A 1047 -13.61 -14.51 -10.99
C ILE A 1047 -13.84 -15.50 -9.86
N SER A 1048 -13.76 -15.07 -8.60
CA SER A 1048 -14.13 -15.89 -7.44
C SER A 1048 -15.57 -16.41 -7.54
N SER A 1049 -16.51 -15.56 -7.96
CA SER A 1049 -17.92 -15.93 -8.20
C SER A 1049 -18.15 -16.87 -9.39
N LYS A 1050 -17.18 -16.99 -10.32
CA LYS A 1050 -17.23 -17.88 -11.49
C LYS A 1050 -16.51 -19.22 -11.25
N ALA A 1051 -15.67 -19.30 -10.21
CA ALA A 1051 -15.01 -20.51 -9.75
C ALA A 1051 -15.84 -21.29 -8.72
N THR A 1052 -16.94 -20.70 -8.23
CA THR A 1052 -17.94 -21.40 -7.41
C THR A 1052 -18.83 -22.31 -8.24
#